data_AF-T0Q1U9-F1
#
_entry.id   AF-T0Q1U9-F1
#
_cell.length_a   1.000
_cell.length_b   1.000
_cell.length_c   1.000
_cell.angle_alpha   90.00
_cell.angle_beta   90.00
_cell.angle_gamma   90.00
#
_symmetry.space_group_name_H-M   'P 1'
#
loop_
_entity.id
_entity.type
_entity.pdbx_description
1 polymer ?
#
loop_
_entity_poly.entity_id
_entity_poly.type
_entity_poly.pdbx_seq_one_letter_code
_entity_poly.pdbx_strand_id
1 'polypeptide(L)'
;MLFSFASSRVLPTAAMLPSEVGRMRRRRRQLLTLGYCLSCLWNLASPLKAWVLTRYGFAATNDILTLTLQWNTVLNSRLLTQLYLAAGIPLSGPIVPTRYINVFLDFVVVPRSQLLWAASFENTNASSQLDVEGASYRCRLNGSAQRARFDKDIDAFASSGFRLWGSEVITKFVPPQNAPTNLQEITEGVLCLRGINLEDYVNLVDQSHLQPYTNETDLAAIQAWRHTMFPDLNACLARRRALIASSTSTAAALNLLATELAINYSVGLLNVAGSAQLYRPITFNDGYIDLSGSRSGTVTYQISGPDPMHALSAGSSSLGVMLAARETAWWCSIQYVDSVTNLPSPIQCFERYSSTLPSFFLGKYLDHNTGTRYLDNNALTKTSSRGQLSSYDYIRPNVVPLEAITTVQPGNLTGWNALWKDLLRAVDANVAASDGLEELCFVGDGCFSACANASASGGATLTYRRGNTCVATADTIAHGLADVFADMACFALGRGSDAVLITSIGIDGTRKQAVAAKTASPTAIWTCLIGGRAPQTSYPSLVVDLLSQGTQATLVVVKSNGSEATILNFLSLLALGGDIYYSFETGRYLYKLYTWFDAHRQLRMHAAQRVFSVVNSSVSGAIWARHRLFMRTATFLGLCAWHLGAMQSECAWADTINDVSVDAQYACHVKIWGHVASNADRLRLVSCSWNLFAMAFLDTMPGITVNAAGYALAWFSLGLLPLTLLAAGVAQVCAWRLVLPGLAWVHNQLFLVLLWALVLRCLRHPSVQRCLVLCITPLLEVVRVRSQKLDKSSPFFGLIGPSFWIDVAEWRPEPTKYVPLSVLLECSNVRIANVVAHEYFACGLCDDERSAGSIASNHPTWLHASSEYYVCVHACEQACYVRSCSTPACHGTKT
;
A
#
# COMPACT_ATOMS: atom_id res chain seq x y z
N MET A 1 53.88 -15.42 2.00
CA MET A 1 55.32 -15.25 2.30
C MET A 1 55.76 -15.86 3.63
N LEU A 2 55.08 -15.66 4.77
CA LEU A 2 55.31 -16.46 6.01
C LEU A 2 55.24 -17.99 5.76
N PHE A 3 54.39 -18.40 4.81
CA PHE A 3 54.28 -19.76 4.29
C PHE A 3 55.57 -20.34 3.67
N SER A 4 56.36 -19.54 2.94
CA SER A 4 57.63 -19.99 2.33
C SER A 4 58.71 -20.23 3.38
N PHE A 5 58.66 -19.51 4.51
CA PHE A 5 59.66 -19.61 5.57
C PHE A 5 59.39 -20.75 6.56
N ALA A 6 58.12 -21.05 6.86
CA ALA A 6 57.77 -22.20 7.70
C ALA A 6 58.05 -23.56 7.05
N SER A 7 58.03 -23.63 5.72
CA SER A 7 58.22 -24.87 4.96
C SER A 7 59.70 -25.24 4.74
N SER A 8 60.63 -24.27 4.67
CA SER A 8 61.94 -24.56 4.07
C SER A 8 63.20 -24.35 4.92
N ARG A 9 63.24 -23.54 5.99
CA ARG A 9 64.52 -23.30 6.71
C ARG A 9 64.40 -22.91 8.19
N VAL A 10 64.01 -23.84 9.08
CA VAL A 10 64.42 -23.83 10.51
C VAL A 10 64.39 -25.27 11.05
N LEU A 11 65.49 -26.00 10.89
CA LEU A 11 65.75 -27.26 11.59
C LEU A 11 67.18 -27.21 12.15
N PRO A 12 67.40 -26.80 13.41
CA PRO A 12 68.52 -27.30 14.17
C PRO A 12 68.15 -28.68 14.73
N THR A 13 69.08 -29.61 14.57
CA THR A 13 69.12 -30.95 15.15
C THR A 13 68.84 -30.93 16.65
N ALA A 14 67.70 -31.47 17.07
CA ALA A 14 67.47 -31.84 18.46
C ALA A 14 68.06 -33.24 18.66
N ALA A 15 69.30 -33.30 19.17
CA ALA A 15 69.81 -34.51 19.80
C ALA A 15 69.00 -34.79 21.08
N MET A 16 68.67 -36.06 21.28
CA MET A 16 68.07 -36.67 22.48
C MET A 16 66.63 -36.27 22.84
N LEU A 17 65.65 -36.80 22.09
CA LEU A 17 64.30 -37.17 22.57
C LEU A 17 63.75 -38.31 21.67
N PRO A 18 62.86 -39.21 22.15
CA PRO A 18 62.35 -40.33 21.36
C PRO A 18 61.70 -39.88 20.03
N SER A 19 61.97 -40.59 18.93
CA SER A 19 61.63 -40.21 17.55
C SER A 19 60.14 -39.95 17.29
N GLU A 20 59.25 -40.50 18.12
CA GLU A 20 57.79 -40.31 18.00
C GLU A 20 57.31 -38.95 18.52
N VAL A 21 57.90 -38.45 19.61
CA VAL A 21 57.55 -37.16 20.23
C VAL A 21 57.94 -35.99 19.33
N GLY A 22 59.07 -36.11 18.62
CA GLY A 22 59.53 -35.13 17.62
C GLY A 22 58.61 -35.06 16.39
N ARG A 23 58.11 -36.20 15.89
CA ARG A 23 57.15 -36.26 14.77
C ARG A 23 55.80 -35.67 15.15
N MET A 24 55.27 -35.96 16.34
CA MET A 24 54.00 -35.39 16.82
C MET A 24 54.08 -33.87 17.01
N ARG A 25 55.17 -33.35 17.58
CA ARG A 25 55.39 -31.89 17.71
C ARG A 25 55.48 -31.20 16.35
N ARG A 26 56.14 -31.83 15.36
CA ARG A 26 56.24 -31.31 13.98
C ARG A 26 54.88 -31.28 13.27
N ARG A 27 54.08 -32.34 13.40
CA ARG A 27 52.71 -32.42 12.85
C ARG A 27 51.76 -31.41 13.49
N ARG A 28 51.82 -31.23 14.81
CA ARG A 28 51.05 -30.19 15.55
C ARG A 28 51.39 -28.79 15.04
N ARG A 29 52.68 -28.47 14.86
CA ARG A 29 53.11 -27.18 14.31
C ARG A 29 52.57 -26.93 12.90
N GLN A 30 52.65 -27.92 12.01
CA GLN A 30 52.12 -27.80 10.63
C GLN A 30 50.61 -27.57 10.61
N LEU A 31 49.84 -28.29 11.45
CA LEU A 31 48.40 -28.12 11.57
C LEU A 31 48.03 -26.74 12.12
N LEU A 32 48.74 -26.25 13.14
CA LEU A 32 48.54 -24.89 13.67
C LEU A 32 48.89 -23.83 12.62
N THR A 33 49.97 -23.99 11.84
CA THR A 33 50.32 -23.05 10.77
C THR A 33 49.26 -23.01 9.68
N LEU A 34 48.77 -24.18 9.23
CA LEU A 34 47.69 -24.25 8.25
C LEU A 34 46.41 -23.59 8.80
N GLY A 35 46.04 -23.93 10.04
CA GLY A 35 44.86 -23.35 10.71
C GLY A 35 44.95 -21.84 10.89
N TYR A 36 46.12 -21.33 11.29
CA TYR A 36 46.38 -19.89 11.41
C TYR A 36 46.22 -19.18 10.07
N CYS A 37 46.76 -19.74 8.98
CA CYS A 37 46.63 -19.15 7.66
C CYS A 37 45.21 -19.18 7.12
N LEU A 38 44.49 -20.28 7.30
CA LEU A 38 43.07 -20.37 6.96
C LEU A 38 42.25 -19.36 7.77
N SER A 39 42.55 -19.20 9.06
CA SER A 39 41.93 -18.18 9.92
C SER A 39 42.22 -16.76 9.43
N CYS A 40 43.46 -16.44 9.05
CA CYS A 40 43.81 -15.13 8.49
C CYS A 40 43.05 -14.83 7.19
N LEU A 41 43.00 -15.79 6.27
CA LEU A 41 42.23 -15.66 5.03
C LEU A 41 40.74 -15.50 5.32
N TRP A 42 40.21 -16.28 6.26
CA TRP A 42 38.83 -16.19 6.72
C TRP A 42 38.51 -14.80 7.26
N ASN A 43 39.38 -14.21 8.09
CA ASN A 43 39.18 -12.87 8.66
C ASN A 43 39.32 -11.75 7.61
N LEU A 44 40.28 -11.85 6.70
CA LEU A 44 40.42 -10.90 5.58
C LEU A 44 39.20 -10.94 4.65
N ALA A 45 38.58 -12.11 4.48
CA ALA A 45 37.37 -12.28 3.70
C ALA A 45 36.08 -11.87 4.42
N SER A 46 36.12 -11.20 5.60
CA SER A 46 34.91 -10.80 6.36
C SER A 46 33.82 -10.12 5.51
N PRO A 47 34.14 -9.15 4.63
CA PRO A 47 33.13 -8.50 3.80
C PRO A 47 32.42 -9.46 2.84
N LEU A 48 33.17 -10.39 2.25
CA LEU A 48 32.62 -11.40 1.33
C LEU A 48 31.76 -12.43 2.08
N LYS A 49 32.21 -12.84 3.27
CA LYS A 49 31.45 -13.73 4.15
C LYS A 49 30.14 -13.08 4.57
N ALA A 50 30.19 -11.83 5.01
CA ALA A 50 29.01 -11.05 5.35
C ALA A 50 28.08 -10.98 4.15
N TRP A 51 28.58 -10.53 2.98
CA TRP A 51 27.81 -10.46 1.73
C TRP A 51 27.05 -11.75 1.37
N VAL A 52 27.72 -12.91 1.47
CA VAL A 52 27.12 -14.21 1.11
C VAL A 52 26.19 -14.74 2.21
N LEU A 53 26.49 -14.45 3.48
CA LEU A 53 25.78 -15.02 4.62
C LEU A 53 24.61 -14.15 5.12
N THR A 54 24.57 -12.85 4.88
CA THR A 54 23.38 -12.03 5.19
C THR A 54 22.40 -12.03 4.03
N ARG A 55 21.10 -11.95 4.34
CA ARG A 55 20.03 -11.88 3.33
C ARG A 55 19.93 -10.43 2.83
N TYR A 56 20.80 -10.04 1.89
CA TYR A 56 20.64 -8.77 1.17
C TYR A 56 19.56 -8.93 0.10
N GLY A 57 18.51 -8.12 0.16
CA GLY A 57 17.45 -8.12 -0.84
C GLY A 57 16.87 -6.72 -1.00
N PHE A 58 17.08 -6.10 -2.16
CA PHE A 58 16.31 -4.92 -2.57
C PHE A 58 14.94 -5.42 -3.07
N ALA A 59 14.00 -5.62 -2.14
CA ALA A 59 12.61 -5.92 -2.50
C ALA A 59 11.91 -4.61 -2.88
N ALA A 60 11.09 -4.64 -3.94
CA ALA A 60 10.22 -3.53 -4.27
C ALA A 60 9.20 -3.34 -3.13
N THR A 61 9.08 -2.11 -2.63
CA THR A 61 8.17 -1.79 -1.51
C THR A 61 6.72 -1.65 -1.96
N ASN A 62 6.50 -1.44 -3.26
CA ASN A 62 5.18 -1.20 -3.82
C ASN A 62 4.89 -2.23 -4.91
N ASP A 63 3.65 -2.73 -4.91
CA ASP A 63 3.10 -3.63 -5.91
C ASP A 63 1.77 -3.06 -6.41
N ILE A 64 1.54 -3.17 -7.71
CA ILE A 64 0.33 -2.66 -8.36
C ILE A 64 -0.40 -3.85 -8.97
N LEU A 65 -1.61 -4.08 -8.47
CA LEU A 65 -2.53 -5.05 -9.01
C LEU A 65 -3.62 -4.32 -9.78
N THR A 66 -3.86 -4.72 -11.03
CA THR A 66 -4.96 -4.19 -11.84
C THR A 66 -5.93 -5.32 -12.13
N LEU A 67 -7.18 -5.14 -11.73
CA LEU A 67 -8.25 -6.11 -11.94
C LEU A 67 -9.32 -5.51 -12.83
N THR A 68 -9.72 -6.21 -13.89
CA THR A 68 -10.87 -5.81 -14.70
C THR A 68 -12.15 -6.01 -13.89
N LEU A 69 -12.94 -4.95 -13.76
CA LEU A 69 -14.25 -5.04 -13.14
C LEU A 69 -15.27 -5.51 -14.18
N GLN A 70 -16.06 -6.51 -13.82
CA GLN A 70 -17.27 -6.92 -14.54
C GLN A 70 -18.49 -6.51 -13.72
N TRP A 71 -19.68 -6.46 -14.35
CA TRP A 71 -20.91 -6.08 -13.65
C TRP A 71 -21.23 -6.99 -12.46
N ASN A 72 -20.86 -8.27 -12.55
CA ASN A 72 -20.99 -9.29 -11.51
C ASN A 72 -19.82 -9.36 -10.52
N THR A 73 -18.75 -8.56 -10.68
CA THR A 73 -17.62 -8.56 -9.73
C THR A 73 -18.10 -8.09 -8.36
N VAL A 74 -17.87 -8.90 -7.32
CA VAL A 74 -18.23 -8.56 -5.93
C VAL A 74 -17.10 -7.77 -5.30
N LEU A 75 -17.42 -6.60 -4.75
CA LEU A 75 -16.48 -5.74 -4.03
C LEU A 75 -16.63 -5.93 -2.51
N ASN A 76 -15.50 -5.94 -1.81
CA ASN A 76 -15.43 -6.19 -0.37
C ASN A 76 -16.09 -5.08 0.48
N SER A 77 -16.52 -5.47 1.69
CA SER A 77 -17.25 -4.62 2.62
C SER A 77 -16.46 -3.39 3.02
N ARG A 78 -15.16 -3.56 3.31
CA ARG A 78 -14.31 -2.49 3.82
C ARG A 78 -14.11 -1.38 2.80
N LEU A 79 -13.83 -1.73 1.54
CA LEU A 79 -13.74 -0.79 0.41
C LEU A 79 -15.05 -0.04 0.23
N LEU A 80 -16.17 -0.76 0.12
CA LEU A 80 -17.47 -0.17 -0.14
C LEU A 80 -17.90 0.78 0.98
N THR A 81 -17.74 0.37 2.23
CA THR A 81 -18.09 1.20 3.39
C THR A 81 -17.35 2.54 3.35
N GLN A 82 -16.04 2.52 3.12
CA GLN A 82 -15.27 3.77 3.03
C GLN A 82 -15.60 4.58 1.77
N LEU A 83 -15.84 3.93 0.64
CA LEU A 83 -16.23 4.62 -0.59
C LEU A 83 -17.55 5.39 -0.41
N TYR A 84 -18.57 4.76 0.18
CA TYR A 84 -19.87 5.38 0.43
C TYR A 84 -19.80 6.48 1.50
N LEU A 85 -19.03 6.27 2.59
CA LEU A 85 -18.80 7.32 3.59
C LEU A 85 -18.05 8.52 2.99
N ALA A 86 -17.02 8.28 2.17
CA ALA A 86 -16.25 9.31 1.49
C ALA A 86 -17.10 10.10 0.47
N ALA A 87 -18.14 9.46 -0.07
CA ALA A 87 -19.14 10.08 -0.92
C ALA A 87 -20.26 10.79 -0.13
N GLY A 88 -20.27 10.70 1.20
CA GLY A 88 -21.25 11.38 2.05
C GLY A 88 -22.63 10.71 2.07
N ILE A 89 -22.66 9.40 1.81
CA ILE A 89 -23.86 8.57 1.91
C ILE A 89 -23.97 8.07 3.36
N PRO A 90 -25.07 8.35 4.08
CA PRO A 90 -25.24 7.86 5.44
C PRO A 90 -25.39 6.34 5.45
N LEU A 91 -24.66 5.68 6.35
CA LEU A 91 -24.70 4.23 6.53
C LEU A 91 -25.12 3.91 7.96
N SER A 92 -26.10 3.02 8.14
CA SER A 92 -26.47 2.49 9.45
C SER A 92 -25.50 1.43 9.97
N GLY A 93 -24.61 0.92 9.11
CA GLY A 93 -23.53 -0.01 9.44
C GLY A 93 -22.62 -0.26 8.23
N PRO A 94 -21.62 -1.15 8.37
CA PRO A 94 -20.78 -1.57 7.25
C PRO A 94 -21.62 -2.14 6.09
N ILE A 95 -21.28 -1.77 4.86
CA ILE A 95 -21.95 -2.29 3.66
C ILE A 95 -21.53 -3.74 3.45
N VAL A 96 -22.50 -4.64 3.30
CA VAL A 96 -22.22 -6.02 2.90
C VAL A 96 -21.64 -6.08 1.49
N PRO A 97 -20.71 -7.03 1.20
CA PRO A 97 -20.15 -7.19 -0.14
C PRO A 97 -21.24 -7.26 -1.20
N THR A 98 -21.09 -6.51 -2.29
CA THR A 98 -22.09 -6.46 -3.36
C THR A 98 -21.45 -6.31 -4.72
N ARG A 99 -22.22 -6.61 -5.77
CA ARG A 99 -21.77 -6.56 -7.16
C ARG A 99 -21.49 -5.13 -7.61
N TYR A 100 -20.49 -4.94 -8.47
CA TYR A 100 -20.10 -3.62 -8.98
C TYR A 100 -21.26 -2.89 -9.67
N ILE A 101 -22.17 -3.60 -10.36
CA ILE A 101 -23.38 -2.99 -10.93
C ILE A 101 -24.19 -2.22 -9.87
N ASN A 102 -24.33 -2.74 -8.65
CA ASN A 102 -25.08 -2.08 -7.59
C ASN A 102 -24.40 -0.80 -7.11
N VAL A 103 -23.07 -0.81 -7.07
CA VAL A 103 -22.24 0.35 -6.70
C VAL A 103 -22.30 1.41 -7.80
N PHE A 104 -22.18 0.99 -9.04
CA PHE A 104 -22.33 1.86 -10.21
C PHE A 104 -23.72 2.51 -10.23
N LEU A 105 -24.78 1.71 -10.04
CA LEU A 105 -26.14 2.23 -9.92
C LEU A 105 -26.24 3.22 -8.75
N ASP A 106 -25.64 2.96 -7.59
CA ASP A 106 -25.70 3.85 -6.42
C ASP A 106 -24.84 5.13 -6.53
N PHE A 107 -23.98 5.26 -7.54
CA PHE A 107 -23.12 6.44 -7.70
C PHE A 107 -23.45 7.25 -8.96
N VAL A 108 -23.83 6.55 -10.01
CA VAL A 108 -24.03 7.10 -11.36
C VAL A 108 -25.51 7.23 -11.71
N VAL A 109 -26.36 6.26 -11.33
CA VAL A 109 -27.75 6.20 -11.85
C VAL A 109 -28.83 6.57 -10.82
N VAL A 110 -28.78 5.95 -9.63
CA VAL A 110 -29.63 6.18 -8.46
C VAL A 110 -28.81 6.64 -7.25
N PRO A 111 -28.10 7.77 -7.35
CA PRO A 111 -27.16 8.16 -6.32
C PRO A 111 -27.77 8.57 -4.98
N ARG A 112 -27.11 8.36 -3.83
CA ARG A 112 -27.71 8.59 -2.48
C ARG A 112 -26.94 9.53 -1.51
N SER A 113 -26.21 10.53 -1.99
CA SER A 113 -25.39 11.41 -1.13
C SER A 113 -26.13 12.63 -0.59
N GLN A 114 -25.72 13.11 0.60
CA GLN A 114 -26.34 14.27 1.22
C GLN A 114 -25.72 15.62 0.83
N LEU A 115 -24.41 15.75 0.56
CA LEU A 115 -23.79 17.08 0.34
C LEU A 115 -22.43 17.10 -0.38
N LEU A 116 -21.75 15.97 -0.64
CA LEU A 116 -20.37 15.97 -1.18
C LEU A 116 -20.28 15.99 -2.70
N TRP A 117 -21.40 15.84 -3.39
CA TRP A 117 -21.44 15.85 -4.85
C TRP A 117 -21.17 17.25 -5.43
N ALA A 118 -21.43 18.34 -4.70
CA ALA A 118 -21.21 19.70 -5.21
C ALA A 118 -19.72 19.99 -5.51
N ALA A 119 -18.81 19.32 -4.80
CA ALA A 119 -17.37 19.37 -5.09
C ALA A 119 -17.02 18.83 -6.49
N SER A 120 -17.86 17.99 -7.11
CA SER A 120 -17.65 17.52 -8.48
C SER A 120 -17.72 18.65 -9.52
N PHE A 121 -18.32 19.81 -9.20
CA PHE A 121 -18.31 20.96 -10.11
C PHE A 121 -17.00 21.76 -10.11
N GLU A 122 -16.03 21.39 -9.28
CA GLU A 122 -14.71 22.01 -9.27
C GLU A 122 -14.04 21.88 -10.65
N ASN A 123 -13.52 22.98 -11.19
CA ASN A 123 -12.86 23.04 -12.50
C ASN A 123 -13.71 22.61 -13.71
N THR A 124 -15.04 22.54 -13.57
CA THR A 124 -15.93 22.16 -14.67
C THR A 124 -16.39 23.33 -15.53
N ASN A 125 -16.02 24.58 -15.21
CA ASN A 125 -16.54 25.78 -15.89
C ASN A 125 -16.26 25.84 -17.41
N ALA A 126 -15.18 25.20 -17.87
CA ALA A 126 -14.83 25.10 -19.29
C ALA A 126 -15.34 23.82 -19.97
N SER A 127 -15.87 22.85 -19.20
CA SER A 127 -16.39 21.60 -19.74
C SER A 127 -17.73 21.84 -20.44
N SER A 128 -17.94 21.26 -21.61
CA SER A 128 -19.26 21.20 -22.25
C SER A 128 -20.20 20.24 -21.54
N GLN A 129 -19.67 19.37 -20.68
CA GLN A 129 -20.40 18.30 -20.00
C GLN A 129 -20.94 18.72 -18.64
N LEU A 130 -21.91 17.93 -18.19
CA LEU A 130 -22.53 18.04 -16.89
C LEU A 130 -22.00 16.87 -16.06
N ASP A 131 -21.06 17.13 -15.15
CA ASP A 131 -20.58 16.10 -14.20
C ASP A 131 -21.68 15.64 -13.22
N VAL A 132 -22.86 16.26 -13.31
CA VAL A 132 -24.08 15.94 -12.58
C VAL A 132 -25.28 16.00 -13.51
N GLU A 133 -25.95 14.88 -13.69
CA GLU A 133 -27.10 14.74 -14.58
C GLU A 133 -28.39 15.06 -13.83
N GLY A 134 -28.85 16.29 -14.00
CA GLY A 134 -30.19 16.69 -13.59
C GLY A 134 -31.14 16.71 -14.79
N ALA A 135 -32.35 16.22 -14.60
CA ALA A 135 -33.44 16.49 -15.51
C ALA A 135 -33.74 18.00 -15.55
N SER A 136 -34.22 18.51 -16.69
CA SER A 136 -34.57 19.93 -16.83
C SER A 136 -35.94 20.21 -16.20
N TYR A 137 -35.96 20.38 -14.86
CA TYR A 137 -37.19 20.68 -14.12
C TYR A 137 -37.56 22.16 -14.21
N ARG A 138 -36.57 23.04 -14.08
CA ARG A 138 -36.75 24.49 -14.20
C ARG A 138 -35.44 25.23 -14.41
N CYS A 139 -35.54 26.50 -14.79
CA CYS A 139 -34.37 27.34 -15.06
C CYS A 139 -33.99 28.18 -13.85
N ARG A 140 -34.98 28.67 -13.09
CA ARG A 140 -34.85 29.70 -12.04
C ARG A 140 -34.72 29.05 -10.66
N LEU A 141 -33.92 29.65 -9.79
CA LEU A 141 -33.90 29.36 -8.36
C LEU A 141 -35.30 29.64 -7.76
N ASN A 142 -35.86 30.82 -8.05
CA ASN A 142 -37.24 31.17 -7.69
C ASN A 142 -38.28 30.49 -8.62
N GLY A 143 -38.65 29.26 -8.29
CA GLY A 143 -39.59 28.45 -9.08
C GLY A 143 -41.03 28.97 -9.11
N SER A 144 -41.51 29.60 -8.03
CA SER A 144 -42.89 30.13 -7.99
C SER A 144 -43.03 31.34 -8.93
N ALA A 145 -42.05 32.24 -8.93
CA ALA A 145 -41.99 33.34 -9.89
C ALA A 145 -41.84 32.82 -11.34
N GLN A 146 -41.05 31.76 -11.54
CA GLN A 146 -40.95 31.11 -12.86
C GLN A 146 -42.30 30.61 -13.35
N ARG A 147 -42.99 29.84 -12.51
CA ARG A 147 -44.26 29.22 -12.87
C ARG A 147 -45.34 30.27 -13.11
N ALA A 148 -45.45 31.28 -12.25
CA ALA A 148 -46.41 32.37 -12.44
C ALA A 148 -46.19 33.11 -13.77
N ARG A 149 -44.93 33.36 -14.16
CA ARG A 149 -44.63 33.98 -15.46
C ARG A 149 -44.99 33.06 -16.62
N PHE A 150 -44.63 31.77 -16.54
CA PHE A 150 -44.98 30.78 -17.57
C PHE A 150 -46.50 30.69 -17.76
N ASP A 151 -47.27 30.58 -16.67
CA ASP A 151 -48.73 30.41 -16.72
C ASP A 151 -49.44 31.63 -17.34
N LYS A 152 -48.82 32.83 -17.24
CA LYS A 152 -49.28 34.06 -17.90
C LYS A 152 -48.95 34.06 -19.40
N ASP A 153 -47.75 33.61 -19.77
CA ASP A 153 -47.25 33.73 -21.14
C ASP A 153 -47.76 32.60 -22.06
N ILE A 154 -48.13 31.43 -21.50
CA ILE A 154 -48.52 30.25 -22.26
C ILE A 154 -49.83 30.42 -23.05
N ASP A 155 -50.73 31.32 -22.62
CA ASP A 155 -52.01 31.57 -23.28
C ASP A 155 -51.87 32.04 -24.73
N ALA A 156 -50.79 32.75 -25.05
CA ALA A 156 -50.52 33.23 -26.40
C ALA A 156 -50.36 32.09 -27.44
N PHE A 157 -50.14 30.86 -26.98
CA PHE A 157 -49.90 29.68 -27.82
C PHE A 157 -51.06 28.67 -27.79
N ALA A 158 -52.12 28.94 -27.01
CA ALA A 158 -53.20 27.98 -26.76
C ALA A 158 -53.95 27.55 -28.03
N SER A 159 -54.03 28.41 -29.05
CA SER A 159 -54.76 28.15 -30.30
C SER A 159 -53.87 27.69 -31.46
N SER A 160 -52.56 27.95 -31.40
CA SER A 160 -51.63 27.80 -32.55
C SER A 160 -50.44 26.89 -32.30
N GLY A 161 -50.14 26.55 -31.05
CA GLY A 161 -48.88 25.90 -30.69
C GLY A 161 -47.67 26.85 -30.78
N PHE A 162 -46.48 26.32 -30.51
CA PHE A 162 -45.22 27.04 -30.64
C PHE A 162 -44.53 26.66 -31.95
N ARG A 163 -44.18 27.64 -32.79
CA ARG A 163 -43.41 27.40 -34.02
C ARG A 163 -41.93 27.28 -33.70
N LEU A 164 -41.38 26.10 -33.87
CA LEU A 164 -39.98 25.79 -33.61
C LEU A 164 -39.33 25.33 -34.92
N TRP A 165 -38.07 25.70 -35.16
CA TRP A 165 -37.25 25.20 -36.28
C TRP A 165 -37.96 25.13 -37.65
N GLY A 166 -38.23 26.29 -38.26
CA GLY A 166 -38.88 26.37 -39.57
C GLY A 166 -40.40 26.21 -39.48
N SER A 167 -40.97 25.17 -40.10
CA SER A 167 -42.43 24.93 -40.16
C SER A 167 -42.97 24.01 -39.07
N GLU A 168 -42.13 23.54 -38.14
CA GLU A 168 -42.55 22.64 -37.07
C GLU A 168 -43.40 23.40 -36.03
N VAL A 169 -44.52 22.78 -35.62
CA VAL A 169 -45.46 23.34 -34.64
C VAL A 169 -45.57 22.38 -33.47
N ILE A 170 -45.11 22.82 -32.30
CA ILE A 170 -45.13 22.05 -31.07
C ILE A 170 -46.39 22.36 -30.28
N THR A 171 -47.17 21.32 -30.00
CA THR A 171 -48.41 21.41 -29.21
C THR A 171 -48.30 20.75 -27.84
N LYS A 172 -47.15 20.16 -27.51
CA LYS A 172 -46.88 19.56 -26.20
C LYS A 172 -45.88 20.40 -25.43
N PHE A 173 -46.02 20.47 -24.11
CA PHE A 173 -45.06 21.19 -23.26
C PHE A 173 -44.92 20.54 -21.90
N VAL A 174 -43.75 20.77 -21.27
CA VAL A 174 -43.46 20.39 -19.88
C VAL A 174 -43.29 21.67 -19.07
N PRO A 175 -44.25 22.05 -18.21
CA PRO A 175 -44.18 23.33 -17.52
C PRO A 175 -43.12 23.29 -16.39
N PRO A 176 -42.55 24.46 -16.02
CA PRO A 176 -41.60 24.54 -14.94
C PRO A 176 -42.22 24.14 -13.61
N GLN A 177 -41.49 23.36 -12.81
CA GLN A 177 -42.00 22.78 -11.56
C GLN A 177 -41.87 23.76 -10.38
N ASN A 178 -42.96 23.96 -9.62
CA ASN A 178 -43.02 24.86 -8.46
C ASN A 178 -42.78 24.16 -7.11
N ALA A 179 -42.77 22.82 -7.08
CA ALA A 179 -42.53 22.01 -5.90
C ALA A 179 -41.05 22.04 -5.46
N PRO A 180 -40.69 21.52 -4.26
CA PRO A 180 -39.28 21.42 -3.84
C PRO A 180 -38.47 20.58 -4.84
N THR A 181 -37.59 21.22 -5.61
CA THR A 181 -36.75 20.56 -6.62
C THR A 181 -35.32 20.43 -6.13
N ASN A 182 -34.58 19.55 -6.79
CA ASN A 182 -33.21 19.29 -6.45
C ASN A 182 -32.32 20.38 -7.04
N LEU A 183 -31.26 20.78 -6.33
CA LEU A 183 -30.42 21.90 -6.79
C LEU A 183 -29.80 21.65 -8.18
N GLN A 184 -29.41 20.41 -8.48
CA GLN A 184 -28.87 19.99 -9.77
C GLN A 184 -29.89 19.96 -10.92
N GLU A 185 -31.19 20.03 -10.62
CA GLU A 185 -32.27 20.08 -11.62
C GLU A 185 -32.69 21.53 -11.95
N ILE A 186 -31.97 22.51 -11.41
CA ILE A 186 -32.19 23.94 -11.62
C ILE A 186 -31.02 24.53 -12.41
N THR A 187 -31.28 25.03 -13.62
CA THR A 187 -30.23 25.59 -14.51
C THR A 187 -29.42 26.69 -13.83
N GLU A 188 -30.07 27.65 -13.18
CA GLU A 188 -29.41 28.75 -12.46
C GLU A 188 -28.54 28.27 -11.29
N GLY A 189 -28.99 27.23 -10.58
CA GLY A 189 -28.22 26.61 -9.49
C GLY A 189 -26.95 25.93 -10.01
N VAL A 190 -27.07 25.18 -11.11
CA VAL A 190 -25.92 24.52 -11.76
C VAL A 190 -24.95 25.55 -12.34
N LEU A 191 -25.44 26.56 -13.05
CA LEU A 191 -24.61 27.68 -13.55
C LEU A 191 -23.83 28.34 -12.41
N CYS A 192 -24.52 28.59 -11.28
CA CYS A 192 -23.89 29.17 -10.11
C CYS A 192 -22.79 28.27 -9.55
N LEU A 193 -23.07 26.99 -9.27
CA LEU A 193 -22.08 26.04 -8.71
C LEU A 193 -20.86 25.87 -9.62
N ARG A 194 -21.08 25.79 -10.94
CA ARG A 194 -20.00 25.71 -11.94
C ARG A 194 -19.21 27.01 -12.06
N GLY A 195 -19.82 28.14 -11.75
CA GLY A 195 -19.20 29.45 -11.89
C GLY A 195 -19.26 30.00 -13.33
N ILE A 196 -20.31 29.65 -14.07
CA ILE A 196 -20.51 30.06 -15.46
C ILE A 196 -21.48 31.25 -15.50
N ASN A 197 -21.10 32.33 -16.17
CA ASN A 197 -21.97 33.48 -16.43
C ASN A 197 -22.81 33.25 -17.72
N LEU A 198 -23.76 34.12 -18.04
CA LEU A 198 -24.59 33.91 -19.23
C LEU A 198 -23.86 34.20 -20.54
N GLU A 199 -22.87 35.08 -20.49
CA GLU A 199 -22.02 35.46 -21.61
C GLU A 199 -21.18 34.28 -22.12
N ASP A 200 -20.74 33.41 -21.21
CA ASP A 200 -20.06 32.15 -21.49
C ASP A 200 -21.08 31.05 -21.85
N TYR A 201 -22.17 30.98 -21.07
CA TYR A 201 -23.19 29.94 -21.23
C TYR A 201 -23.84 29.91 -22.62
N VAL A 202 -24.09 31.09 -23.22
CA VAL A 202 -24.73 31.19 -24.54
C VAL A 202 -23.90 30.52 -25.65
N ASN A 203 -22.58 30.43 -25.44
CA ASN A 203 -21.62 29.83 -26.36
C ASN A 203 -21.01 28.53 -25.81
N LEU A 204 -21.62 27.94 -24.78
CA LEU A 204 -21.16 26.69 -24.19
C LEU A 204 -21.49 25.50 -25.11
N VAL A 205 -20.50 24.63 -25.32
CA VAL A 205 -20.47 23.52 -26.29
C VAL A 205 -20.38 23.99 -27.73
N ASP A 206 -21.35 24.79 -28.17
CA ASP A 206 -21.50 25.25 -29.54
C ASP A 206 -21.71 26.77 -29.54
N GLN A 207 -21.04 27.49 -30.45
CA GLN A 207 -21.15 28.95 -30.54
C GLN A 207 -22.52 29.35 -31.10
N SER A 208 -23.21 30.22 -30.38
CA SER A 208 -24.36 30.95 -30.91
C SER A 208 -23.91 32.06 -31.87
N HIS A 209 -24.85 32.71 -32.55
CA HIS A 209 -24.53 33.93 -33.32
C HIS A 209 -24.30 35.17 -32.43
N LEU A 210 -24.45 35.06 -31.11
CA LEU A 210 -24.32 36.17 -30.17
C LEU A 210 -22.86 36.29 -29.67
N GLN A 211 -22.32 37.50 -29.75
CA GLN A 211 -20.97 37.82 -29.28
C GLN A 211 -20.99 38.85 -28.13
N PRO A 212 -21.45 38.48 -26.93
CA PRO A 212 -21.72 39.44 -25.85
C PRO A 212 -20.46 40.15 -25.31
N TYR A 213 -19.27 39.62 -25.57
CA TYR A 213 -18.00 40.24 -25.17
C TYR A 213 -17.49 41.31 -26.15
N THR A 214 -17.96 41.30 -27.40
CA THR A 214 -17.48 42.18 -28.47
C THR A 214 -18.58 43.04 -29.09
N ASN A 215 -19.86 42.74 -28.86
CA ASN A 215 -21.01 43.46 -29.40
C ASN A 215 -21.97 43.91 -28.29
N GLU A 216 -22.18 45.23 -28.16
CA GLU A 216 -23.05 45.83 -27.15
C GLU A 216 -24.53 45.42 -27.29
N THR A 217 -25.00 45.21 -28.53
CA THR A 217 -26.40 44.80 -28.77
C THR A 217 -26.63 43.37 -28.29
N ASP A 218 -25.66 42.48 -28.51
CA ASP A 218 -25.72 41.10 -28.04
C ASP A 218 -25.62 41.04 -26.52
N LEU A 219 -24.76 41.88 -25.92
CA LEU A 219 -24.69 42.02 -24.47
C LEU A 219 -26.04 42.47 -23.88
N ALA A 220 -26.72 43.44 -24.50
CA ALA A 220 -28.05 43.87 -24.07
C ALA A 220 -29.10 42.74 -24.19
N ALA A 221 -29.01 41.90 -25.23
CA ALA A 221 -29.86 40.72 -25.36
C ALA A 221 -29.61 39.70 -24.24
N ILE A 222 -28.35 39.43 -23.89
CA ILE A 222 -28.02 38.57 -22.74
C ILE A 222 -28.53 39.17 -21.42
N GLN A 223 -28.50 40.50 -21.25
CA GLN A 223 -29.10 41.15 -20.07
C GLN A 223 -30.62 40.98 -20.02
N ALA A 224 -31.32 41.07 -21.15
CA ALA A 224 -32.76 40.81 -21.22
C ALA A 224 -33.09 39.35 -20.84
N TRP A 225 -32.28 38.41 -21.32
CA TRP A 225 -32.42 37.01 -20.94
C TRP A 225 -32.16 36.77 -19.45
N ARG A 226 -31.09 37.37 -18.92
CA ARG A 226 -30.76 37.36 -17.49
C ARG A 226 -31.92 37.84 -16.63
N HIS A 227 -32.47 39.01 -16.95
CA HIS A 227 -33.55 39.61 -16.19
C HIS A 227 -34.80 38.74 -16.17
N THR A 228 -35.11 38.09 -17.30
CA THR A 228 -36.33 37.29 -17.45
C THR A 228 -36.20 35.89 -16.85
N MET A 229 -35.04 35.26 -16.98
CA MET A 229 -34.85 33.82 -16.70
C MET A 229 -33.77 33.47 -15.69
N PHE A 230 -32.84 34.37 -15.34
CA PHE A 230 -31.74 34.11 -14.41
C PHE A 230 -31.43 35.32 -13.51
N PRO A 231 -32.43 35.87 -12.80
CA PRO A 231 -32.26 37.10 -12.04
C PRO A 231 -31.31 36.94 -10.83
N ASP A 232 -31.20 35.73 -10.27
CA ASP A 232 -30.46 35.45 -9.04
C ASP A 232 -29.01 35.00 -9.31
N LEU A 233 -28.68 34.66 -10.56
CA LEU A 233 -27.38 34.12 -10.96
C LEU A 233 -26.21 35.02 -10.57
N ASN A 234 -26.29 36.33 -10.82
CA ASN A 234 -25.18 37.25 -10.52
C ASN A 234 -24.89 37.33 -9.02
N ALA A 235 -25.93 37.37 -8.19
CA ALA A 235 -25.79 37.36 -6.73
C ALA A 235 -25.18 36.02 -6.26
N CYS A 236 -25.63 34.90 -6.83
CA CYS A 236 -25.11 33.58 -6.52
C CYS A 236 -23.63 33.42 -6.94
N LEU A 237 -23.25 33.87 -8.14
CA LEU A 237 -21.85 33.86 -8.61
C LEU A 237 -20.94 34.77 -7.77
N ALA A 238 -21.44 35.91 -7.29
CA ALA A 238 -20.72 36.77 -6.36
C ALA A 238 -20.51 36.06 -5.01
N ARG A 239 -21.54 35.38 -4.49
CA ARG A 239 -21.44 34.57 -3.26
C ARG A 239 -20.43 33.43 -3.42
N ARG A 240 -20.45 32.72 -4.56
CA ARG A 240 -19.45 31.70 -4.90
C ARG A 240 -18.03 32.25 -4.85
N ARG A 241 -17.78 33.39 -5.51
CA ARG A 241 -16.44 34.03 -5.51
C ARG A 241 -15.99 34.39 -4.10
N ALA A 242 -16.89 34.91 -3.27
CA ALA A 242 -16.58 35.22 -1.87
C ALA A 242 -16.23 33.96 -1.05
N LEU A 243 -16.98 32.87 -1.22
CA LEU A 243 -16.72 31.60 -0.53
C LEU A 243 -15.41 30.95 -0.98
N ILE A 244 -15.09 30.99 -2.27
CA ILE A 244 -13.80 30.49 -2.79
C ILE A 244 -12.63 31.29 -2.20
N ALA A 245 -12.77 32.61 -2.09
CA ALA A 245 -11.75 33.47 -1.50
C ALA A 245 -11.54 33.24 0.01
N SER A 246 -12.54 32.74 0.73
CA SER A 246 -12.49 32.54 2.19
C SER A 246 -12.31 31.08 2.64
N SER A 247 -12.41 30.10 1.75
CA SER A 247 -12.33 28.67 2.07
C SER A 247 -10.93 28.10 1.85
N THR A 248 -10.66 26.93 2.44
CA THR A 248 -9.36 26.22 2.32
C THR A 248 -9.14 25.57 0.94
N SER A 249 -10.21 25.31 0.19
CA SER A 249 -10.19 24.76 -1.17
C SER A 249 -11.45 25.16 -1.92
N THR A 250 -11.43 25.09 -3.25
CA THR A 250 -12.62 25.35 -4.08
C THR A 250 -13.71 24.30 -3.81
N ALA A 251 -13.36 23.01 -3.72
CA ALA A 251 -14.30 21.96 -3.31
C ALA A 251 -15.04 22.28 -1.99
N ALA A 252 -14.32 22.75 -0.96
CA ALA A 252 -14.93 23.14 0.32
C ALA A 252 -15.88 24.33 0.15
N ALA A 253 -15.50 25.34 -0.64
CA ALA A 253 -16.36 26.49 -0.94
C ALA A 253 -17.64 26.09 -1.68
N LEU A 254 -17.56 25.15 -2.62
CA LEU A 254 -18.73 24.65 -3.36
C LEU A 254 -19.69 23.87 -2.47
N ASN A 255 -19.17 23.04 -1.57
CA ASN A 255 -20.00 22.34 -0.58
C ASN A 255 -20.69 23.32 0.38
N LEU A 256 -19.99 24.39 0.81
CA LEU A 256 -20.61 25.45 1.61
C LEU A 256 -21.70 26.19 0.85
N LEU A 257 -21.45 26.55 -0.42
CA LEU A 257 -22.45 27.20 -1.27
C LEU A 257 -23.69 26.32 -1.47
N ALA A 258 -23.49 25.03 -1.75
CA ALA A 258 -24.59 24.08 -1.83
C ALA A 258 -25.34 24.01 -0.49
N THR A 259 -24.63 23.97 0.64
CA THR A 259 -25.25 23.98 1.99
C THR A 259 -26.06 25.25 2.26
N GLU A 260 -25.64 26.42 1.77
CA GLU A 260 -26.43 27.65 1.88
C GLU A 260 -27.70 27.58 1.02
N LEU A 261 -27.59 27.04 -0.19
CA LEU A 261 -28.72 26.83 -1.10
C LEU A 261 -29.69 25.74 -0.58
N ALA A 262 -29.20 24.81 0.24
CA ALA A 262 -29.96 23.76 0.92
C ALA A 262 -31.15 24.24 1.75
N ILE A 263 -31.09 25.48 2.22
CA ILE A 263 -32.14 26.07 3.07
C ILE A 263 -33.46 26.15 2.29
N ASN A 264 -33.38 26.41 0.98
CA ASN A 264 -34.55 26.62 0.12
C ASN A 264 -34.73 25.52 -0.94
N TYR A 265 -33.71 24.69 -1.16
CA TYR A 265 -33.70 23.63 -2.16
C TYR A 265 -33.23 22.33 -1.54
N SER A 266 -33.72 21.20 -2.05
CA SER A 266 -33.19 19.93 -1.58
C SER A 266 -31.78 19.77 -2.14
N VAL A 267 -30.78 19.75 -1.24
CA VAL A 267 -29.41 19.29 -1.56
C VAL A 267 -29.14 17.91 -0.97
N GLY A 268 -29.83 17.59 0.13
CA GLY A 268 -29.87 16.27 0.72
C GLY A 268 -30.86 15.44 -0.06
N LEU A 269 -30.38 14.46 -0.83
CA LEU A 269 -31.23 13.76 -1.74
C LEU A 269 -30.79 12.33 -1.96
N LEU A 270 -31.81 11.52 -2.12
CA LEU A 270 -31.81 10.28 -2.85
C LEU A 270 -31.28 10.37 -4.31
N ASN A 271 -30.50 11.40 -4.74
CA ASN A 271 -30.26 11.60 -6.18
C ASN A 271 -28.91 12.16 -6.74
N VAL A 272 -27.78 12.42 -6.03
CA VAL A 272 -26.42 12.57 -6.69
C VAL A 272 -25.26 12.34 -5.72
N ALA A 273 -24.39 11.35 -5.97
CA ALA A 273 -23.06 11.19 -5.39
C ALA A 273 -22.00 11.66 -6.39
N GLY A 274 -22.29 11.52 -7.69
CA GLY A 274 -21.46 11.99 -8.79
C GLY A 274 -20.48 10.90 -9.23
N SER A 275 -20.30 10.74 -10.54
CA SER A 275 -19.37 9.75 -11.10
C SER A 275 -17.95 9.95 -10.56
N ALA A 276 -17.52 11.20 -10.40
CA ALA A 276 -16.21 11.54 -9.81
C ALA A 276 -15.97 10.93 -8.41
N GLN A 277 -17.01 10.77 -7.57
CA GLN A 277 -16.84 10.16 -6.23
C GLN A 277 -16.67 8.64 -6.31
N LEU A 278 -17.16 7.99 -7.36
CA LEU A 278 -16.96 6.54 -7.59
C LEU A 278 -15.49 6.23 -7.89
N TYR A 279 -14.81 7.12 -8.62
CA TYR A 279 -13.42 6.97 -9.04
C TYR A 279 -12.41 7.54 -8.03
N ARG A 280 -12.87 8.00 -6.86
CA ARG A 280 -12.02 8.55 -5.82
C ARG A 280 -11.14 7.45 -5.20
N PRO A 281 -9.83 7.68 -5.00
CA PRO A 281 -8.97 6.70 -4.35
C PRO A 281 -9.32 6.56 -2.86
N ILE A 282 -9.38 5.31 -2.39
CA ILE A 282 -9.63 4.94 -0.99
C ILE A 282 -8.39 4.25 -0.44
N THR A 283 -7.72 4.89 0.52
CA THR A 283 -6.49 4.38 1.14
C THR A 283 -6.76 3.84 2.53
N PHE A 284 -6.27 2.63 2.79
CA PHE A 284 -6.25 1.99 4.10
C PHE A 284 -4.82 1.87 4.61
N ASN A 285 -4.64 2.19 5.88
CA ASN A 285 -3.36 2.09 6.56
C ASN A 285 -3.49 1.10 7.72
N ASP A 286 -2.75 -0.01 7.65
CA ASP A 286 -2.74 -1.10 8.64
C ASP A 286 -1.31 -1.47 9.07
N GLY A 287 -1.18 -2.33 10.07
CA GLY A 287 0.12 -2.73 10.61
C GLY A 287 0.65 -1.83 11.73
N TYR A 288 1.94 -1.95 12.01
CA TYR A 288 2.62 -1.22 13.09
C TYR A 288 2.94 0.23 12.70
N ILE A 289 3.21 1.08 13.69
CA ILE A 289 3.65 2.47 13.47
C ILE A 289 5.13 2.46 13.08
N ASP A 290 5.43 2.97 11.89
CA ASP A 290 6.80 3.05 11.38
C ASP A 290 7.55 4.31 11.89
N LEU A 291 8.77 4.52 11.41
CA LEU A 291 9.59 5.68 11.81
C LEU A 291 8.98 7.04 11.42
N SER A 292 8.04 7.07 10.46
CA SER A 292 7.32 8.29 10.07
C SER A 292 6.15 8.62 11.00
N GLY A 293 5.79 7.70 11.92
CA GLY A 293 4.59 7.82 12.75
C GLY A 293 3.31 7.36 12.04
N SER A 294 3.40 6.89 10.79
CA SER A 294 2.28 6.31 10.05
C SER A 294 2.26 4.79 10.16
N ARG A 295 1.12 4.16 9.83
CA ARG A 295 1.05 2.71 9.81
C ARG A 295 1.77 2.17 8.57
N SER A 296 2.50 1.07 8.76
CA SER A 296 3.46 0.51 7.80
C SER A 296 2.88 -0.09 6.53
N GLY A 297 1.70 -0.71 6.61
CA GLY A 297 1.01 -1.28 5.46
C GLY A 297 0.04 -0.27 4.87
N THR A 298 0.22 0.05 3.59
CA THR A 298 -0.70 0.94 2.86
C THR A 298 -1.33 0.17 1.71
N VAL A 299 -2.65 0.22 1.56
CA VAL A 299 -3.34 -0.24 0.35
C VAL A 299 -4.28 0.85 -0.13
N THR A 300 -4.16 1.23 -1.39
CA THR A 300 -5.04 2.17 -2.06
C THR A 300 -5.84 1.47 -3.13
N TYR A 301 -7.15 1.58 -3.07
CA TYR A 301 -8.08 1.14 -4.09
C TYR A 301 -8.52 2.34 -4.91
N GLN A 302 -8.49 2.21 -6.23
CA GLN A 302 -9.02 3.22 -7.14
C GLN A 302 -9.70 2.53 -8.31
N ILE A 303 -10.97 2.84 -8.52
CA ILE A 303 -11.64 2.48 -9.77
C ILE A 303 -11.14 3.45 -10.84
N SER A 304 -10.80 2.94 -12.02
CA SER A 304 -10.33 3.71 -13.17
C SER A 304 -11.00 3.20 -14.44
N GLY A 305 -11.36 4.11 -15.34
CA GLY A 305 -12.03 3.79 -16.60
C GLY A 305 -12.61 5.07 -17.23
N PRO A 306 -13.09 4.99 -18.49
CA PRO A 306 -13.89 6.06 -19.07
C PRO A 306 -15.19 6.20 -18.28
N ASP A 307 -15.61 7.44 -18.00
CA ASP A 307 -16.91 7.69 -17.39
C ASP A 307 -18.02 7.36 -18.40
N PRO A 308 -18.90 6.37 -18.15
CA PRO A 308 -19.95 6.02 -19.11
C PRO A 308 -20.94 7.17 -19.34
N MET A 309 -21.14 8.06 -18.37
CA MET A 309 -21.97 9.25 -18.54
C MET A 309 -21.34 10.27 -19.50
N HIS A 310 -20.02 10.34 -19.55
CA HIS A 310 -19.30 11.17 -20.51
C HIS A 310 -19.59 10.73 -21.95
N ALA A 311 -19.67 9.42 -22.22
CA ALA A 311 -19.95 8.90 -23.56
C ALA A 311 -21.36 9.26 -24.05
N LEU A 312 -22.34 9.29 -23.15
CA LEU A 312 -23.75 9.56 -23.48
C LEU A 312 -24.09 11.06 -23.50
N SER A 313 -23.39 11.88 -22.71
CA SER A 313 -23.59 13.32 -22.62
C SER A 313 -22.72 14.14 -23.59
N ALA A 314 -21.77 13.51 -24.30
CA ALA A 314 -20.92 14.18 -25.26
C ALA A 314 -21.74 14.83 -26.41
N GLY A 315 -21.41 16.09 -26.73
CA GLY A 315 -21.85 16.77 -27.96
C GLY A 315 -23.28 17.33 -27.97
N SER A 316 -23.71 18.06 -26.91
CA SER A 316 -25.03 18.71 -26.80
C SER A 316 -26.22 17.77 -27.01
N SER A 317 -26.04 16.47 -26.78
CA SER A 317 -26.93 15.43 -27.27
C SER A 317 -27.90 14.91 -26.20
N SER A 318 -27.67 15.14 -24.90
CA SER A 318 -28.60 14.77 -23.81
C SER A 318 -29.46 15.95 -23.35
N LEU A 319 -30.77 15.73 -23.13
CA LEU A 319 -31.75 16.73 -22.65
C LEU A 319 -31.61 17.01 -21.14
N GLY A 320 -30.45 17.52 -20.73
CA GLY A 320 -30.16 17.87 -19.34
C GLY A 320 -30.65 19.25 -18.91
N VAL A 321 -30.47 19.55 -17.62
CA VAL A 321 -30.81 20.83 -16.98
C VAL A 321 -30.28 22.08 -17.67
N MET A 322 -29.14 21.99 -18.36
CA MET A 322 -28.55 23.10 -19.11
C MET A 322 -29.06 23.20 -20.55
N LEU A 323 -29.33 22.08 -21.23
CA LEU A 323 -29.60 22.14 -22.67
C LEU A 323 -30.90 22.90 -23.00
N ALA A 324 -31.99 22.60 -22.30
CA ALA A 324 -33.31 23.18 -22.63
C ALA A 324 -33.34 24.72 -22.54
N ALA A 325 -32.64 25.30 -21.57
CA ALA A 325 -32.57 26.76 -21.45
C ALA A 325 -31.63 27.37 -22.50
N ARG A 326 -30.46 26.76 -22.77
CA ARG A 326 -29.52 27.23 -23.79
C ARG A 326 -30.16 27.31 -25.18
N GLU A 327 -30.99 26.34 -25.53
CA GLU A 327 -31.67 26.27 -26.83
C GLU A 327 -32.60 27.46 -27.09
N THR A 328 -33.07 28.13 -26.04
CA THR A 328 -33.77 29.43 -26.16
C THR A 328 -32.88 30.46 -26.82
N ALA A 329 -31.62 30.58 -26.40
CA ALA A 329 -30.69 31.55 -26.94
C ALA A 329 -30.32 31.25 -28.39
N TRP A 330 -30.16 29.97 -28.72
CA TRP A 330 -29.92 29.51 -30.08
C TRP A 330 -31.07 29.88 -31.01
N TRP A 331 -32.31 29.53 -30.63
CA TRP A 331 -33.47 29.89 -31.40
C TRP A 331 -33.63 31.42 -31.56
N CYS A 332 -33.42 32.18 -30.48
CA CYS A 332 -33.45 33.64 -30.52
C CYS A 332 -32.38 34.27 -31.41
N SER A 333 -31.21 33.64 -31.52
CA SER A 333 -30.09 34.15 -32.33
C SER A 333 -30.14 33.73 -33.80
N ILE A 334 -30.76 32.59 -34.11
CA ILE A 334 -30.74 31.99 -35.44
C ILE A 334 -32.07 32.18 -36.19
N GLN A 335 -33.21 32.00 -35.50
CA GLN A 335 -34.52 31.89 -36.15
C GLN A 335 -35.50 32.99 -35.84
N TYR A 336 -35.38 33.65 -34.68
CA TYR A 336 -36.35 34.68 -34.33
C TYR A 336 -36.26 35.88 -35.26
N VAL A 337 -37.40 36.26 -35.81
CA VAL A 337 -37.60 37.49 -36.57
C VAL A 337 -38.80 38.21 -35.96
N ASP A 338 -38.66 39.50 -35.68
CA ASP A 338 -39.76 40.30 -35.17
C ASP A 338 -40.86 40.40 -36.23
N SER A 339 -42.07 39.99 -35.86
CA SER A 339 -43.24 40.02 -36.74
C SER A 339 -43.66 41.41 -37.22
N VAL A 340 -43.24 42.48 -36.52
CA VAL A 340 -43.56 43.87 -36.87
C VAL A 340 -42.52 44.44 -37.82
N THR A 341 -41.23 44.27 -37.50
CA THR A 341 -40.12 44.88 -38.26
C THR A 341 -39.54 43.96 -39.35
N ASN A 342 -39.86 42.66 -39.30
CA ASN A 342 -39.28 41.61 -40.14
C ASN A 342 -37.75 41.53 -40.08
N LEU A 343 -37.15 41.94 -38.95
CA LEU A 343 -35.71 41.89 -38.69
C LEU A 343 -35.40 41.00 -37.47
N PRO A 344 -34.20 40.39 -37.42
CA PRO A 344 -33.75 39.68 -36.22
C PRO A 344 -33.68 40.61 -35.01
N SER A 345 -34.24 40.18 -33.88
CA SER A 345 -34.17 40.94 -32.62
C SER A 345 -34.06 40.00 -31.40
N PRO A 346 -32.84 39.60 -31.02
CA PRO A 346 -32.63 38.70 -29.88
C PRO A 346 -33.18 39.27 -28.55
N ILE A 347 -33.14 40.59 -28.35
CA ILE A 347 -33.69 41.25 -27.15
C ILE A 347 -35.19 40.97 -27.02
N GLN A 348 -35.99 41.32 -28.04
CA GLN A 348 -37.42 41.06 -28.02
C GLN A 348 -37.74 39.57 -27.90
N CYS A 349 -36.91 38.72 -28.52
CA CYS A 349 -37.06 37.27 -28.40
C CYS A 349 -36.97 36.81 -26.94
N PHE A 350 -35.91 37.22 -26.25
CA PHE A 350 -35.70 36.85 -24.86
C PHE A 350 -36.80 37.39 -23.94
N GLU A 351 -37.28 38.61 -24.15
CA GLU A 351 -38.37 39.19 -23.36
C GLU A 351 -39.70 38.42 -23.53
N ARG A 352 -39.95 37.89 -24.73
CA ARG A 352 -41.25 37.31 -25.09
C ARG A 352 -41.32 35.79 -24.95
N TYR A 353 -40.24 35.07 -25.26
CA TYR A 353 -40.28 33.61 -25.40
C TYR A 353 -39.44 32.86 -24.37
N SER A 354 -38.52 33.53 -23.67
CA SER A 354 -37.60 32.83 -22.77
C SER A 354 -38.27 32.07 -21.62
N SER A 355 -39.47 32.49 -21.22
CA SER A 355 -40.28 31.84 -20.19
C SER A 355 -40.97 30.56 -20.64
N THR A 356 -41.30 30.41 -21.94
CA THR A 356 -42.13 29.32 -22.48
C THR A 356 -41.36 28.38 -23.41
N LEU A 357 -40.37 28.89 -24.14
CA LEU A 357 -39.60 28.13 -25.12
C LEU A 357 -38.88 26.90 -24.53
N PRO A 358 -38.22 26.94 -23.36
CA PRO A 358 -37.63 25.73 -22.77
C PRO A 358 -38.65 24.60 -22.59
N SER A 359 -39.89 24.93 -22.18
CA SER A 359 -40.97 23.97 -21.97
C SER A 359 -41.49 23.34 -23.27
N PHE A 360 -41.59 24.13 -24.34
CA PHE A 360 -41.93 23.60 -25.67
C PHE A 360 -40.78 22.80 -26.28
N PHE A 361 -39.53 23.20 -26.05
CA PHE A 361 -38.37 22.44 -26.50
C PHE A 361 -38.33 21.05 -25.87
N LEU A 362 -38.58 20.93 -24.56
CA LEU A 362 -38.77 19.64 -23.90
C LEU A 362 -39.96 18.87 -24.51
N GLY A 363 -41.08 19.57 -24.73
CA GLY A 363 -42.28 18.99 -25.32
C GLY A 363 -42.08 18.37 -26.72
N LYS A 364 -41.17 18.90 -27.54
CA LYS A 364 -40.81 18.32 -28.85
C LYS A 364 -40.32 16.88 -28.71
N TYR A 365 -39.47 16.61 -27.73
CA TYR A 365 -38.82 15.30 -27.54
C TYR A 365 -39.67 14.31 -26.76
N LEU A 366 -40.94 14.64 -26.47
CA LEU A 366 -41.95 13.67 -26.06
C LEU A 366 -42.39 12.75 -27.20
N ASP A 367 -42.29 13.20 -28.45
CA ASP A 367 -42.72 12.46 -29.66
C ASP A 367 -41.59 12.17 -30.65
N HIS A 368 -40.38 12.63 -30.36
CA HIS A 368 -39.22 12.46 -31.24
C HIS A 368 -38.11 11.75 -30.48
N ASN A 369 -37.68 10.62 -31.02
CA ASN A 369 -36.50 9.90 -30.57
C ASN A 369 -35.32 10.22 -31.49
N THR A 370 -34.49 11.21 -31.13
CA THR A 370 -33.35 11.65 -31.96
C THR A 370 -32.03 11.38 -31.26
N GLY A 371 -31.52 10.16 -31.37
CA GLY A 371 -30.28 9.74 -30.71
C GLY A 371 -30.42 9.77 -29.19
N THR A 372 -29.61 10.58 -28.52
CA THR A 372 -29.65 10.79 -27.06
C THR A 372 -30.60 11.93 -26.63
N ARG A 373 -31.21 12.65 -27.58
CA ARG A 373 -32.25 13.67 -27.30
C ARG A 373 -33.62 13.00 -27.32
N TYR A 374 -34.07 12.53 -26.16
CA TYR A 374 -35.41 11.98 -25.94
C TYR A 374 -35.84 12.22 -24.50
N LEU A 375 -37.16 12.20 -24.26
CA LEU A 375 -37.71 12.08 -22.91
C LEU A 375 -38.26 10.67 -22.70
N ASP A 376 -37.98 10.12 -21.52
CA ASP A 376 -38.54 8.85 -21.07
C ASP A 376 -40.04 9.00 -20.83
N ASN A 377 -40.85 8.19 -21.51
CA ASN A 377 -42.30 8.28 -21.39
C ASN A 377 -42.78 7.93 -19.97
N ASN A 378 -42.10 7.02 -19.28
CA ASN A 378 -42.40 6.65 -17.90
C ASN A 378 -41.99 7.72 -16.86
N ALA A 379 -41.27 8.76 -17.26
CA ALA A 379 -40.88 9.87 -16.39
C ALA A 379 -41.90 11.02 -16.41
N LEU A 380 -42.93 10.96 -17.26
CA LEU A 380 -43.86 12.06 -17.50
C LEU A 380 -45.29 11.53 -17.56
N THR A 381 -46.23 12.26 -16.94
CA THR A 381 -47.66 11.98 -17.07
C THR A 381 -48.36 13.14 -17.77
N LYS A 382 -49.24 12.82 -18.71
CA LYS A 382 -50.14 13.82 -19.30
C LYS A 382 -51.10 14.31 -18.21
N THR A 383 -51.24 15.63 -18.05
CA THR A 383 -52.10 16.21 -17.01
C THR A 383 -53.33 16.89 -17.58
N SER A 384 -53.17 18.10 -18.11
CA SER A 384 -54.28 18.88 -18.66
C SER A 384 -54.00 19.36 -20.07
N SER A 385 -55.07 19.74 -20.78
CA SER A 385 -54.98 20.39 -22.09
C SER A 385 -55.48 21.82 -22.00
N ARG A 386 -54.80 22.74 -22.71
CA ARG A 386 -55.15 24.17 -22.78
C ARG A 386 -55.29 24.55 -24.25
N GLY A 387 -56.53 24.60 -24.74
CA GLY A 387 -56.79 24.70 -26.18
C GLY A 387 -56.22 23.49 -26.93
N GLN A 388 -55.36 23.74 -27.92
CA GLN A 388 -54.64 22.68 -28.66
C GLN A 388 -53.41 22.15 -27.91
N LEU A 389 -53.02 22.77 -26.79
CA LEU A 389 -51.83 22.38 -26.07
C LEU A 389 -52.09 21.20 -25.11
N SER A 390 -51.11 20.31 -24.99
CA SER A 390 -51.10 19.23 -23.99
C SER A 390 -49.93 19.41 -23.01
N SER A 391 -50.26 19.48 -21.72
CA SER A 391 -49.30 19.56 -20.62
C SER A 391 -48.88 18.18 -20.15
N TYR A 392 -47.61 18.05 -19.80
CA TYR A 392 -47.02 16.87 -19.20
C TYR A 392 -46.20 17.26 -17.97
N ASP A 393 -46.43 16.60 -16.84
CA ASP A 393 -45.71 16.85 -15.60
C ASP A 393 -44.76 15.69 -15.28
N TYR A 394 -43.60 16.02 -14.69
CA TYR A 394 -42.63 15.03 -14.27
C TYR A 394 -43.19 14.15 -13.16
N ILE A 395 -43.01 12.84 -13.30
CA ILE A 395 -43.21 11.87 -12.24
C ILE A 395 -41.92 11.83 -11.43
N ARG A 396 -42.01 12.08 -10.12
CA ARG A 396 -40.84 11.91 -9.25
C ARG A 396 -40.55 10.42 -9.11
N PRO A 397 -39.33 9.96 -9.47
CA PRO A 397 -38.95 8.57 -9.24
C PRO A 397 -38.97 8.29 -7.73
N ASN A 398 -39.56 7.16 -7.37
CA ASN A 398 -39.45 6.65 -6.00
C ASN A 398 -38.05 6.03 -5.84
N VAL A 399 -37.23 6.60 -4.97
CA VAL A 399 -35.92 6.07 -4.63
C VAL A 399 -35.92 5.66 -3.17
N VAL A 400 -35.55 4.42 -2.90
CA VAL A 400 -35.50 3.88 -1.54
C VAL A 400 -34.11 4.10 -0.93
N PRO A 401 -34.00 4.48 0.37
CA PRO A 401 -32.71 4.60 1.05
C PRO A 401 -31.96 3.26 1.08
N LEU A 402 -30.62 3.31 1.09
CA LEU A 402 -29.74 2.14 0.95
C LEU A 402 -30.08 1.01 1.95
N GLU A 403 -30.41 1.38 3.19
CA GLU A 403 -30.74 0.43 4.27
C GLU A 403 -32.09 -0.28 4.10
N ALA A 404 -33.00 0.28 3.31
CA ALA A 404 -34.32 -0.30 3.04
C ALA A 404 -34.35 -1.14 1.75
N ILE A 405 -33.20 -1.29 1.09
CA ILE A 405 -33.06 -2.11 -0.11
C ILE A 405 -33.09 -3.58 0.28
N THR A 406 -34.05 -4.27 -0.31
CA THR A 406 -34.18 -5.72 -0.19
C THR A 406 -33.33 -6.40 -1.25
N THR A 407 -32.56 -7.41 -0.83
CA THR A 407 -31.76 -8.24 -1.73
C THR A 407 -32.42 -9.60 -1.91
N VAL A 408 -32.35 -10.13 -3.13
CA VAL A 408 -32.83 -11.46 -3.48
C VAL A 408 -31.68 -12.46 -3.42
N GLN A 409 -32.00 -13.74 -3.27
CA GLN A 409 -30.96 -14.77 -3.17
C GLN A 409 -30.36 -15.10 -4.54
N PRO A 410 -29.04 -15.34 -4.64
CA PRO A 410 -28.43 -15.77 -5.88
C PRO A 410 -29.03 -17.10 -6.34
N GLY A 411 -29.35 -17.19 -7.63
CA GLY A 411 -29.91 -18.38 -8.26
C GLY A 411 -28.85 -19.23 -8.96
N ASN A 412 -29.30 -20.28 -9.62
CA ASN A 412 -28.48 -21.05 -10.57
C ASN A 412 -29.32 -21.35 -11.83
N LEU A 413 -28.73 -22.02 -12.82
CA LEU A 413 -29.42 -22.42 -14.06
C LEU A 413 -30.73 -23.20 -13.82
N THR A 414 -30.76 -24.03 -12.78
CA THR A 414 -31.96 -24.81 -12.43
C THR A 414 -33.04 -23.88 -11.87
N GLY A 415 -32.65 -22.94 -11.01
CA GLY A 415 -33.51 -21.88 -10.51
C GLY A 415 -34.04 -20.99 -11.62
N TRP A 416 -33.21 -20.64 -12.61
CA TRP A 416 -33.66 -19.88 -13.78
C TRP A 416 -34.73 -20.62 -14.58
N ASN A 417 -34.52 -21.92 -14.85
CA ASN A 417 -35.51 -22.72 -15.58
C ASN A 417 -36.82 -22.91 -14.79
N ALA A 418 -36.73 -22.98 -13.46
CA ALA A 418 -37.91 -22.98 -12.60
C ALA A 418 -38.63 -21.61 -12.63
N LEU A 419 -37.88 -20.51 -12.57
CA LEU A 419 -38.39 -19.15 -12.42
C LEU A 419 -39.39 -18.76 -13.50
N TRP A 420 -39.05 -18.89 -14.79
CA TRP A 420 -39.98 -18.49 -15.86
C TRP A 420 -41.21 -19.40 -15.93
N LYS A 421 -41.08 -20.68 -15.53
CA LYS A 421 -42.20 -21.62 -15.41
C LYS A 421 -43.10 -21.26 -14.23
N ASP A 422 -42.51 -20.84 -13.11
CA ASP A 422 -43.23 -20.36 -11.94
C ASP A 422 -43.99 -19.06 -12.29
N LEU A 423 -43.36 -18.16 -13.05
CA LEU A 423 -44.01 -16.95 -13.57
C LEU A 423 -45.20 -17.27 -14.48
N LEU A 424 -45.08 -18.25 -15.38
CA LEU A 424 -46.21 -18.73 -16.21
C LEU A 424 -47.34 -19.33 -15.35
N ARG A 425 -46.99 -20.14 -14.35
CA ARG A 425 -47.98 -20.71 -13.42
C ARG A 425 -48.66 -19.63 -12.58
N ALA A 426 -47.97 -18.55 -12.22
CA ALA A 426 -48.54 -17.43 -11.48
C ALA A 426 -49.59 -16.62 -12.27
N VAL A 427 -49.65 -16.80 -13.58
CA VAL A 427 -50.62 -16.13 -14.47
C VAL A 427 -51.59 -17.12 -15.12
N ASP A 428 -51.73 -18.31 -14.51
CA ASP A 428 -52.60 -19.40 -14.96
C ASP A 428 -52.33 -19.88 -16.40
N ALA A 429 -51.10 -19.71 -16.90
CA ALA A 429 -50.70 -20.22 -18.20
C ALA A 429 -50.29 -21.69 -18.14
N ASN A 430 -50.70 -22.47 -19.13
CA ASN A 430 -50.37 -23.90 -19.21
C ASN A 430 -48.91 -24.09 -19.68
N VAL A 431 -48.06 -24.61 -18.80
CA VAL A 431 -46.64 -24.88 -19.07
C VAL A 431 -46.28 -26.30 -18.64
N ALA A 432 -45.71 -27.09 -19.56
CA ALA A 432 -45.24 -28.43 -19.23
C ALA A 432 -43.81 -28.40 -18.69
N ALA A 433 -43.42 -29.44 -17.93
CA ALA A 433 -42.05 -29.58 -17.45
C ALA A 433 -41.03 -29.66 -18.60
N SER A 434 -41.43 -30.24 -19.74
CA SER A 434 -40.64 -30.38 -20.97
C SER A 434 -40.55 -29.12 -21.83
N ASP A 435 -41.36 -28.09 -21.56
CA ASP A 435 -41.36 -26.87 -22.37
C ASP A 435 -40.05 -26.10 -22.16
N GLY A 436 -39.52 -25.55 -23.25
CA GLY A 436 -38.32 -24.71 -23.29
C GLY A 436 -38.68 -23.22 -23.32
N LEU A 437 -37.82 -22.39 -22.74
CA LEU A 437 -37.93 -20.93 -22.88
C LEU A 437 -37.45 -20.54 -24.28
N GLU A 438 -38.32 -19.88 -25.03
CA GLU A 438 -37.94 -19.29 -26.31
C GLU A 438 -37.53 -17.83 -26.15
N GLU A 439 -38.27 -17.04 -25.39
CA GLU A 439 -37.92 -15.64 -25.12
C GLU A 439 -38.61 -15.13 -23.86
N LEU A 440 -37.88 -14.37 -23.04
CA LEU A 440 -38.43 -13.62 -21.92
C LEU A 440 -38.36 -12.11 -22.21
N CYS A 441 -39.50 -11.51 -22.55
CA CYS A 441 -39.52 -10.13 -22.98
C CYS A 441 -40.13 -9.22 -21.92
N PHE A 442 -39.33 -8.30 -21.40
CA PHE A 442 -39.75 -7.30 -20.43
C PHE A 442 -40.36 -6.11 -21.17
N VAL A 443 -41.66 -5.90 -20.98
CA VAL A 443 -42.48 -4.95 -21.74
C VAL A 443 -42.82 -3.72 -20.91
N GLY A 444 -42.10 -2.63 -21.17
CA GLY A 444 -42.36 -1.31 -20.61
C GLY A 444 -43.26 -0.48 -21.51
N ASP A 445 -44.08 0.40 -20.92
CA ASP A 445 -44.90 1.40 -21.64
C ASP A 445 -45.82 0.79 -22.74
N GLY A 446 -46.23 -0.47 -22.56
CA GLY A 446 -47.09 -1.20 -23.49
C GLY A 446 -46.42 -1.54 -24.83
N CYS A 447 -45.09 -1.57 -24.93
CA CYS A 447 -44.34 -1.80 -26.17
C CYS A 447 -44.28 -3.27 -26.65
N PHE A 448 -45.43 -3.97 -26.63
CA PHE A 448 -45.54 -5.36 -27.08
C PHE A 448 -45.15 -5.58 -28.54
N SER A 449 -45.35 -4.59 -29.41
CA SER A 449 -45.02 -4.71 -30.83
C SER A 449 -43.51 -4.79 -31.10
N ALA A 450 -42.70 -4.15 -30.26
CA ALA A 450 -41.24 -4.20 -30.39
C ALA A 450 -40.68 -5.54 -29.91
N CYS A 451 -41.39 -6.16 -28.97
CA CYS A 451 -41.07 -7.46 -28.39
C CYS A 451 -41.16 -8.60 -29.41
N ALA A 452 -42.26 -8.66 -30.18
CA ALA A 452 -42.51 -9.73 -31.14
C ALA A 452 -41.48 -9.81 -32.30
N ASN A 453 -40.67 -8.76 -32.49
CA ASN A 453 -39.68 -8.64 -33.56
C ASN A 453 -38.23 -8.85 -33.10
N ALA A 454 -37.98 -8.93 -31.78
CA ALA A 454 -36.64 -9.06 -31.22
C ALA A 454 -36.32 -10.55 -31.03
N SER A 455 -35.54 -11.16 -31.94
CA SER A 455 -35.27 -12.60 -31.89
C SER A 455 -34.21 -12.98 -30.83
N ALA A 456 -34.56 -12.95 -29.54
CA ALA A 456 -33.68 -13.38 -28.44
C ALA A 456 -33.96 -14.84 -28.03
N SER A 457 -33.61 -15.81 -28.90
CA SER A 457 -33.85 -17.24 -28.62
C SER A 457 -33.09 -17.71 -27.37
N GLY A 458 -33.84 -18.11 -26.34
CA GLY A 458 -33.34 -18.52 -25.02
C GLY A 458 -32.88 -17.36 -24.12
N GLY A 459 -33.07 -16.11 -24.56
CA GLY A 459 -32.60 -14.90 -23.88
C GLY A 459 -33.73 -13.99 -23.38
N ALA A 460 -33.34 -12.76 -23.05
CA ALA A 460 -34.26 -11.71 -22.64
C ALA A 460 -34.23 -10.50 -23.60
N THR A 461 -35.38 -9.87 -23.77
CA THR A 461 -35.51 -8.62 -24.53
C THR A 461 -36.10 -7.56 -23.61
N LEU A 462 -35.49 -6.38 -23.57
CA LEU A 462 -36.05 -5.22 -22.88
C LEU A 462 -36.73 -4.33 -23.92
N THR A 463 -37.98 -3.96 -23.67
CA THR A 463 -38.71 -3.00 -24.51
C THR A 463 -39.25 -1.85 -23.67
N TYR A 464 -39.17 -0.63 -24.19
CA TYR A 464 -39.57 0.58 -23.48
C TYR A 464 -39.83 1.70 -24.50
N ARG A 465 -40.45 2.81 -24.06
CA ARG A 465 -40.80 3.91 -24.97
C ARG A 465 -39.90 5.13 -24.74
N ARG A 466 -39.28 5.60 -25.84
CA ARG A 466 -38.50 6.85 -25.90
C ARG A 466 -39.11 7.77 -26.94
N GLY A 467 -39.45 9.01 -26.57
CA GLY A 467 -40.03 9.96 -27.52
C GLY A 467 -41.26 9.37 -28.24
N ASN A 468 -42.15 8.73 -27.48
CA ASN A 468 -43.35 8.03 -27.96
C ASN A 468 -43.11 6.88 -28.97
N THR A 469 -41.86 6.45 -29.15
CA THR A 469 -41.47 5.35 -30.04
C THR A 469 -41.06 4.14 -29.20
N CYS A 470 -41.60 2.96 -29.52
CA CYS A 470 -41.18 1.72 -28.86
C CYS A 470 -39.80 1.28 -29.36
N VAL A 471 -38.88 1.10 -28.43
CA VAL A 471 -37.51 0.64 -28.65
C VAL A 471 -37.35 -0.73 -28.00
N ALA A 472 -36.53 -1.59 -28.60
CA ALA A 472 -36.17 -2.89 -28.06
C ALA A 472 -34.65 -3.05 -28.02
N THR A 473 -34.16 -3.67 -26.96
CA THR A 473 -32.75 -4.05 -26.79
C THR A 473 -32.71 -5.51 -26.37
N ALA A 474 -32.06 -6.34 -27.20
CA ALA A 474 -31.78 -7.72 -26.83
C ALA A 474 -30.68 -7.75 -25.76
N ASP A 475 -30.90 -8.51 -24.69
CA ASP A 475 -29.93 -8.63 -23.60
C ASP A 475 -28.68 -9.38 -24.07
N THR A 476 -27.55 -8.69 -24.06
CA THR A 476 -26.20 -9.25 -24.32
C THR A 476 -25.35 -9.28 -23.05
N ILE A 477 -25.85 -8.80 -21.92
CA ILE A 477 -25.09 -8.72 -20.66
C ILE A 477 -25.31 -9.96 -19.80
N ALA A 478 -26.49 -10.58 -19.88
CA ALA A 478 -26.76 -11.86 -19.21
C ALA A 478 -26.04 -13.08 -19.83
N HIS A 479 -24.92 -12.89 -20.52
CA HIS A 479 -24.08 -13.96 -21.10
C HIS A 479 -23.41 -14.78 -19.99
N GLY A 480 -24.21 -15.67 -19.39
CA GLY A 480 -23.83 -16.55 -18.31
C GLY A 480 -24.97 -16.72 -17.33
N LEU A 481 -26.02 -17.46 -17.71
CA LEU A 481 -27.12 -17.85 -16.80
C LEU A 481 -26.64 -18.63 -15.54
N ALA A 482 -25.35 -18.90 -15.40
CA ALA A 482 -24.71 -19.41 -14.18
C ALA A 482 -24.66 -18.39 -13.03
N ASP A 483 -24.73 -17.08 -13.33
CA ASP A 483 -24.45 -15.99 -12.39
C ASP A 483 -25.62 -15.01 -12.17
N VAL A 484 -26.88 -15.42 -12.40
CA VAL A 484 -28.07 -14.55 -12.25
C VAL A 484 -28.85 -14.79 -10.94
N PHE A 485 -29.58 -13.78 -10.48
CA PHE A 485 -30.52 -13.87 -9.37
C PHE A 485 -31.88 -14.36 -9.88
N ALA A 486 -32.13 -15.65 -9.76
CA ALA A 486 -33.36 -16.27 -10.24
C ALA A 486 -34.46 -16.29 -9.16
N ASP A 487 -35.06 -15.14 -8.88
CA ASP A 487 -36.08 -14.97 -7.84
C ASP A 487 -37.35 -14.29 -8.39
N MET A 488 -38.53 -14.79 -8.01
CA MET A 488 -39.82 -14.24 -8.41
C MET A 488 -40.02 -12.79 -7.93
N ALA A 489 -39.36 -12.40 -6.83
CA ALA A 489 -39.37 -11.03 -6.33
C ALA A 489 -38.81 -10.03 -7.36
N CYS A 490 -37.95 -10.45 -8.29
CA CYS A 490 -37.43 -9.59 -9.35
C CYS A 490 -38.50 -9.09 -10.33
N PHE A 491 -39.66 -9.75 -10.43
CA PHE A 491 -40.76 -9.29 -11.28
C PHE A 491 -41.70 -8.30 -10.57
N ALA A 492 -41.65 -8.25 -9.22
CA ALA A 492 -42.54 -7.46 -8.38
C ALA A 492 -44.04 -7.58 -8.77
N LEU A 493 -44.52 -8.81 -8.99
CA LEU A 493 -45.87 -9.09 -9.47
C LEU A 493 -46.95 -8.36 -8.66
N GLY A 494 -47.84 -7.68 -9.36
CA GLY A 494 -48.97 -6.94 -8.79
C GLY A 494 -48.63 -5.55 -8.23
N ARG A 495 -47.35 -5.13 -8.26
CA ARG A 495 -46.91 -3.84 -7.70
C ARG A 495 -46.57 -2.78 -8.76
N GLY A 496 -46.33 -3.17 -10.01
CA GLY A 496 -45.98 -2.24 -11.08
C GLY A 496 -47.06 -2.08 -12.16
N SER A 497 -46.75 -1.31 -13.20
CA SER A 497 -47.65 -0.98 -14.31
C SER A 497 -47.27 -1.66 -15.64
N ASP A 498 -46.11 -2.30 -15.69
CA ASP A 498 -45.54 -2.89 -16.89
C ASP A 498 -45.93 -4.37 -17.01
N ALA A 499 -45.38 -5.06 -18.00
CA ALA A 499 -45.67 -6.46 -18.24
C ALA A 499 -44.43 -7.26 -18.63
N VAL A 500 -44.53 -8.59 -18.59
CA VAL A 500 -43.56 -9.52 -19.16
C VAL A 500 -44.29 -10.44 -20.13
N LEU A 501 -43.87 -10.46 -21.39
CA LEU A 501 -44.32 -11.42 -22.40
C LEU A 501 -43.35 -12.61 -22.38
N ILE A 502 -43.89 -13.80 -22.22
CA ILE A 502 -43.11 -15.04 -22.15
C ILE A 502 -43.49 -15.88 -23.36
N THR A 503 -42.50 -16.21 -24.18
CA THR A 503 -42.65 -17.15 -25.28
C THR A 503 -41.97 -18.46 -24.89
N SER A 504 -42.71 -19.55 -24.94
CA SER A 504 -42.20 -20.91 -24.66
C SER A 504 -42.47 -21.83 -25.85
N ILE A 505 -41.66 -22.86 -26.00
CA ILE A 505 -41.77 -23.84 -27.07
C ILE A 505 -41.97 -25.24 -26.49
N GLY A 506 -43.03 -25.92 -26.97
CA GLY A 506 -43.30 -27.31 -26.61
C GLY A 506 -42.36 -28.29 -27.32
N ILE A 507 -42.33 -29.55 -26.86
CA ILE A 507 -41.56 -30.62 -27.50
C ILE A 507 -42.01 -30.93 -28.94
N ASP A 508 -43.26 -30.58 -29.24
CA ASP A 508 -43.88 -30.65 -30.57
C ASP A 508 -43.52 -29.46 -31.48
N GLY A 509 -42.71 -28.52 -30.98
CA GLY A 509 -42.32 -27.31 -31.70
C GLY A 509 -43.38 -26.21 -31.69
N THR A 510 -44.49 -26.36 -30.96
CA THR A 510 -45.51 -25.31 -30.88
C THR A 510 -45.08 -24.17 -29.96
N ARG A 511 -45.18 -22.94 -30.46
CA ARG A 511 -44.93 -21.72 -29.69
C ARG A 511 -46.17 -21.33 -28.88
N LYS A 512 -45.98 -21.05 -27.60
CA LYS A 512 -47.02 -20.58 -26.67
C LYS A 512 -46.59 -19.25 -26.07
N GLN A 513 -47.51 -18.30 -26.03
CA GLN A 513 -47.29 -16.97 -25.45
C GLN A 513 -48.21 -16.73 -24.27
N ALA A 514 -47.67 -16.13 -23.21
CA ALA A 514 -48.44 -15.67 -22.07
C ALA A 514 -47.88 -14.33 -21.56
N VAL A 515 -48.77 -13.52 -20.96
CA VAL A 515 -48.42 -12.18 -20.46
C VAL A 515 -48.61 -12.14 -18.95
N ALA A 516 -47.53 -11.84 -18.24
CA ALA A 516 -47.58 -11.45 -16.84
C ALA A 516 -47.74 -9.93 -16.74
N ALA A 517 -48.95 -9.48 -16.41
CA ALA A 517 -49.25 -8.05 -16.23
C ALA A 517 -48.91 -7.55 -14.82
N LYS A 518 -48.78 -6.22 -14.68
CA LYS A 518 -48.51 -5.52 -13.41
C LYS A 518 -47.15 -5.88 -12.79
N THR A 519 -46.12 -5.96 -13.61
CA THR A 519 -44.74 -6.19 -13.18
C THR A 519 -43.98 -4.88 -12.99
N ALA A 520 -42.80 -4.94 -12.38
CA ALA A 520 -41.85 -3.83 -12.35
C ALA A 520 -41.38 -3.43 -13.76
N SER A 521 -40.71 -2.29 -13.86
CA SER A 521 -40.19 -1.81 -15.15
C SER A 521 -39.12 -2.75 -15.71
N PRO A 522 -38.97 -2.84 -17.03
CA PRO A 522 -37.97 -3.70 -17.68
C PRO A 522 -36.56 -3.51 -17.12
N THR A 523 -36.16 -2.26 -16.92
CA THR A 523 -34.86 -1.90 -16.36
C THR A 523 -34.69 -2.36 -14.92
N ALA A 524 -35.74 -2.28 -14.08
CA ALA A 524 -35.68 -2.69 -12.69
C ALA A 524 -35.70 -4.22 -12.52
N ILE A 525 -36.45 -4.94 -13.36
CA ILE A 525 -36.39 -6.41 -13.42
C ILE A 525 -34.97 -6.84 -13.81
N TRP A 526 -34.42 -6.24 -14.85
CA TRP A 526 -33.11 -6.59 -15.36
C TRP A 526 -31.97 -6.30 -14.37
N THR A 527 -31.98 -5.13 -13.72
CA THR A 527 -30.99 -4.83 -12.66
C THR A 527 -31.18 -5.72 -11.43
N CYS A 528 -32.38 -6.21 -11.13
CA CYS A 528 -32.59 -7.23 -10.10
C CYS A 528 -31.94 -8.56 -10.48
N LEU A 529 -32.15 -9.04 -11.71
CA LEU A 529 -31.59 -10.31 -12.18
C LEU A 529 -30.05 -10.30 -12.21
N ILE A 530 -29.42 -9.15 -12.43
CA ILE A 530 -27.95 -9.01 -12.47
C ILE A 530 -27.39 -8.60 -11.09
N GLY A 531 -28.00 -7.65 -10.40
CA GLY A 531 -27.48 -7.05 -9.18
C GLY A 531 -28.03 -7.67 -7.88
N GLY A 532 -29.15 -8.39 -7.96
CA GLY A 532 -29.78 -9.04 -6.81
C GLY A 532 -30.53 -8.09 -5.88
N ARG A 533 -30.90 -6.90 -6.35
CA ARG A 533 -31.72 -5.93 -5.59
C ARG A 533 -33.15 -5.95 -6.11
N ALA A 534 -34.11 -6.21 -5.23
CA ALA A 534 -35.50 -6.27 -5.63
C ALA A 534 -35.99 -4.92 -6.20
N PRO A 535 -36.95 -4.92 -7.14
CA PRO A 535 -37.42 -3.72 -7.81
C PRO A 535 -38.25 -2.84 -6.86
N GLN A 536 -37.57 -1.91 -6.19
CA GLN A 536 -38.19 -0.90 -5.34
C GLN A 536 -37.99 0.52 -5.88
N THR A 537 -37.06 0.66 -6.82
CA THR A 537 -36.69 1.91 -7.50
C THR A 537 -36.90 1.75 -9.00
N SER A 538 -37.48 2.77 -9.63
CA SER A 538 -37.59 2.84 -11.09
C SER A 538 -36.31 3.40 -11.69
N TYR A 539 -35.84 2.79 -12.78
CA TYR A 539 -34.63 3.21 -13.48
C TYR A 539 -34.97 3.81 -14.85
N PRO A 540 -34.34 4.94 -15.25
CA PRO A 540 -34.55 5.54 -16.57
C PRO A 540 -34.06 4.61 -17.69
N SER A 541 -34.57 4.80 -18.91
CA SER A 541 -34.22 3.90 -20.01
C SER A 541 -32.76 4.02 -20.45
N LEU A 542 -32.10 5.15 -20.15
CA LEU A 542 -30.67 5.40 -20.32
C LEU A 542 -29.79 4.33 -19.65
N VAL A 543 -30.27 3.70 -18.57
CA VAL A 543 -29.54 2.64 -17.87
C VAL A 543 -29.19 1.48 -18.79
N VAL A 544 -30.05 1.18 -19.76
CA VAL A 544 -29.79 0.15 -20.76
C VAL A 544 -28.59 0.54 -21.62
N ASP A 545 -28.54 1.80 -22.06
CA ASP A 545 -27.44 2.29 -22.90
C ASP A 545 -26.11 2.27 -22.12
N LEU A 546 -26.13 2.68 -20.85
CA LEU A 546 -24.94 2.68 -19.98
C LEU A 546 -24.39 1.28 -19.73
N LEU A 547 -25.27 0.35 -19.36
CA LEU A 547 -24.84 -1.00 -19.03
C LEU A 547 -24.40 -1.74 -20.31
N SER A 548 -25.04 -1.49 -21.45
CA SER A 548 -24.72 -2.14 -22.74
C SER A 548 -23.32 -1.83 -23.28
N GLN A 549 -22.71 -0.71 -22.86
CA GLN A 549 -21.32 -0.37 -23.21
C GLN A 549 -20.29 -1.27 -22.52
N GLY A 550 -20.72 -2.08 -21.55
CA GLY A 550 -19.86 -2.81 -20.64
C GLY A 550 -19.33 -1.92 -19.52
N THR A 551 -18.65 -2.53 -18.54
CA THR A 551 -18.08 -1.80 -17.40
C THR A 551 -16.98 -0.83 -17.79
N GLN A 552 -16.13 -1.22 -18.76
CA GLN A 552 -14.89 -0.51 -19.17
C GLN A 552 -14.01 -0.05 -18.00
N ALA A 553 -14.20 -0.62 -16.81
CA ALA A 553 -13.59 -0.19 -15.56
C ALA A 553 -12.58 -1.22 -15.07
N THR A 554 -11.55 -0.72 -14.40
CA THR A 554 -10.52 -1.50 -13.73
C THR A 554 -10.40 -1.02 -12.29
N LEU A 555 -10.21 -1.95 -11.37
CA LEU A 555 -9.84 -1.66 -10.01
C LEU A 555 -8.32 -1.75 -9.92
N VAL A 556 -7.70 -0.59 -9.69
CA VAL A 556 -6.27 -0.46 -9.43
C VAL A 556 -6.08 -0.54 -7.91
N VAL A 557 -5.30 -1.52 -7.48
CA VAL A 557 -4.91 -1.74 -6.10
C VAL A 557 -3.42 -1.50 -5.97
N VAL A 558 -3.03 -0.41 -5.33
CA VAL A 558 -1.64 -0.11 -5.03
C VAL A 558 -1.38 -0.51 -3.60
N LYS A 559 -0.58 -1.55 -3.39
CA LYS A 559 -0.19 -2.00 -2.05
C LYS A 559 1.28 -1.69 -1.79
N SER A 560 1.55 -1.23 -0.58
CA SER A 560 2.88 -1.00 -0.05
C SER A 560 3.03 -1.83 1.22
N ASN A 561 4.06 -2.68 1.24
CA ASN A 561 4.45 -3.41 2.43
C ASN A 561 5.40 -2.55 3.28
N GLY A 562 5.44 -2.83 4.59
CA GLY A 562 6.16 -2.00 5.55
C GLY A 562 7.65 -1.79 5.28
N SER A 563 8.22 -0.79 5.96
CA SER A 563 9.64 -0.40 5.93
C SER A 563 10.61 -1.45 6.48
N GLU A 564 10.14 -2.66 6.78
CA GLU A 564 10.93 -3.76 7.33
C GLU A 564 12.13 -4.10 6.44
N ALA A 565 11.91 -4.22 5.12
CA ALA A 565 12.97 -4.48 4.15
C ALA A 565 14.00 -3.34 4.14
N THR A 566 13.55 -2.08 4.20
CA THR A 566 14.42 -0.89 4.23
C THR A 566 15.32 -0.88 5.45
N ILE A 567 14.77 -1.14 6.64
CA ILE A 567 15.55 -1.12 7.88
C ILE A 567 16.46 -2.35 7.99
N LEU A 568 16.02 -3.53 7.53
CA LEU A 568 16.90 -4.70 7.42
C LEU A 568 18.11 -4.40 6.53
N ASN A 569 17.88 -3.74 5.39
CA ASN A 569 18.94 -3.32 4.48
C ASN A 569 19.89 -2.31 5.15
N PHE A 570 19.36 -1.32 5.86
CA PHE A 570 20.17 -0.33 6.58
C PHE A 570 21.05 -0.98 7.68
N LEU A 571 20.48 -1.84 8.51
CA LEU A 571 21.22 -2.58 9.55
C LEU A 571 22.30 -3.49 8.94
N SER A 572 21.97 -4.16 7.83
CA SER A 572 22.90 -5.04 7.14
C SER A 572 24.04 -4.28 6.44
N LEU A 573 23.79 -3.07 5.94
CA LEU A 573 24.83 -2.19 5.38
C LEU A 573 25.77 -1.67 6.46
N LEU A 574 25.24 -1.26 7.62
CA LEU A 574 26.07 -0.85 8.76
C LEU A 574 26.94 -2.01 9.28
N ALA A 575 26.38 -3.22 9.35
CA ALA A 575 27.14 -4.42 9.70
C ALA A 575 28.26 -4.69 8.68
N LEU A 576 27.96 -4.58 7.37
CA LEU A 576 28.94 -4.75 6.30
C LEU A 576 30.09 -3.73 6.40
N GLY A 577 29.79 -2.46 6.68
CA GLY A 577 30.81 -1.45 6.96
C GLY A 577 31.71 -1.83 8.13
N GLY A 578 31.13 -2.46 9.16
CA GLY A 578 31.85 -3.07 10.27
C GLY A 578 32.82 -4.17 9.85
N ASP A 579 32.36 -5.09 8.99
CA ASP A 579 33.17 -6.18 8.45
C ASP A 579 34.29 -5.70 7.53
N ILE A 580 34.06 -4.64 6.74
CA ILE A 580 35.10 -3.97 5.93
C ILE A 580 36.18 -3.39 6.85
N TYR A 581 35.78 -2.68 7.90
CA TYR A 581 36.72 -2.14 8.88
C TYR A 581 37.51 -3.26 9.58
N TYR A 582 36.85 -4.35 9.98
CA TYR A 582 37.50 -5.51 10.59
C TYR A 582 38.54 -6.16 9.66
N SER A 583 38.21 -6.33 8.37
CA SER A 583 39.15 -6.86 7.38
C SER A 583 40.36 -5.94 7.19
N PHE A 584 40.14 -4.63 7.09
CA PHE A 584 41.21 -3.65 6.97
C PHE A 584 42.15 -3.67 8.20
N GLU A 585 41.60 -3.66 9.42
CA GLU A 585 42.41 -3.72 10.65
C GLU A 585 43.14 -5.06 10.80
N THR A 586 42.53 -6.16 10.35
CA THR A 586 43.19 -7.47 10.26
C THR A 586 44.42 -7.39 9.34
N GLY A 587 44.27 -6.83 8.14
CA GLY A 587 45.39 -6.63 7.20
C GLY A 587 46.51 -5.77 7.80
N ARG A 588 46.14 -4.68 8.47
CA ARG A 588 47.10 -3.79 9.13
C ARG A 588 47.84 -4.47 10.28
N TYR A 589 47.16 -5.29 11.09
CA TYR A 589 47.76 -6.06 12.17
C TYR A 589 48.73 -7.11 11.64
N LEU A 590 48.33 -7.86 10.60
CA LEU A 590 49.20 -8.84 9.95
C LEU A 590 50.45 -8.20 9.34
N TYR A 591 50.32 -7.00 8.75
CA TYR A 591 51.46 -6.23 8.25
C TYR A 591 52.42 -5.83 9.39
N LYS A 592 51.91 -5.32 10.51
CA LYS A 592 52.75 -4.97 11.68
C LYS A 592 53.46 -6.18 12.29
N LEU A 593 52.76 -7.30 12.34
CA LEU A 593 53.32 -8.55 12.85
C LEU A 593 54.43 -9.08 11.92
N TYR A 594 54.23 -8.95 10.61
CA TYR A 594 55.26 -9.26 9.60
C TYR A 594 56.49 -8.36 9.73
N THR A 595 56.32 -7.04 9.82
CA THR A 595 57.46 -6.11 9.96
C THR A 595 58.22 -6.32 11.27
N TRP A 596 57.51 -6.60 12.37
CA TRP A 596 58.15 -6.98 13.64
C TRP A 596 58.98 -8.25 13.50
N PHE A 597 58.43 -9.28 12.86
CA PHE A 597 59.15 -10.54 12.63
C PHE A 597 60.40 -10.34 11.75
N ASP A 598 60.30 -9.56 10.68
CA ASP A 598 61.42 -9.29 9.77
C ASP A 598 62.52 -8.46 10.47
N ALA A 599 62.15 -7.46 11.28
CA ALA A 599 63.10 -6.67 12.07
C ALA A 599 63.88 -7.53 13.08
N HIS A 600 63.25 -8.55 13.69
CA HIS A 600 63.87 -9.44 14.67
C HIS A 600 64.52 -10.69 14.05
N ARG A 601 64.61 -10.75 12.71
CA ARG A 601 65.18 -11.88 11.97
C ARG A 601 66.69 -12.06 12.24
N GLN A 602 67.39 -11.00 12.62
CA GLN A 602 68.83 -11.04 12.93
C GLN A 602 69.11 -11.67 14.31
N LEU A 603 68.15 -11.65 15.24
CA LEU A 603 68.24 -12.26 16.55
C LEU A 603 67.88 -13.76 16.45
N ARG A 604 68.83 -14.60 16.02
CA ARG A 604 68.62 -16.06 15.79
C ARG A 604 68.15 -16.83 17.04
N MET A 605 68.44 -16.35 18.24
CA MET A 605 68.02 -17.00 19.48
C MET A 605 66.47 -16.96 19.61
N HIS A 606 65.87 -18.10 19.96
CA HIS A 606 64.43 -18.25 20.23
C HIS A 606 63.46 -17.99 19.06
N ALA A 607 63.95 -17.90 17.81
CA ALA A 607 63.12 -17.65 16.61
C ALA A 607 61.97 -18.67 16.44
N ALA A 608 62.23 -19.95 16.72
CA ALA A 608 61.21 -21.00 16.62
C ALA A 608 60.09 -20.88 17.65
N GLN A 609 60.38 -20.39 18.86
CA GLN A 609 59.39 -20.16 19.92
C GLN A 609 58.50 -18.96 19.56
N ARG A 610 59.08 -17.88 19.02
CA ARG A 610 58.30 -16.70 18.55
C ARG A 610 57.36 -17.03 17.41
N VAL A 611 57.81 -17.81 16.41
CA VAL A 611 56.95 -18.27 15.30
C VAL A 611 55.81 -19.15 15.83
N PHE A 612 56.11 -20.03 16.77
CA PHE A 612 55.09 -20.86 17.40
C PHE A 612 54.04 -20.01 18.12
N SER A 613 54.45 -19.06 18.97
CA SER A 613 53.55 -18.14 19.67
C SER A 613 52.67 -17.30 18.75
N VAL A 614 53.21 -16.84 17.62
CA VAL A 614 52.45 -16.12 16.58
C VAL A 614 51.39 -17.02 15.95
N VAL A 615 51.77 -18.24 15.56
CA VAL A 615 50.86 -19.18 14.90
C VAL A 615 49.81 -19.74 15.88
N ASN A 616 50.14 -19.75 17.17
CA ASN A 616 49.28 -20.22 18.26
C ASN A 616 48.35 -19.10 18.80
N SER A 617 48.48 -17.85 18.36
CA SER A 617 47.61 -16.75 18.77
C SER A 617 46.41 -16.58 17.84
N SER A 618 45.34 -15.95 18.35
CA SER A 618 44.16 -15.59 17.58
C SER A 618 44.22 -14.14 17.08
N VAL A 619 44.39 -13.98 15.77
CA VAL A 619 44.27 -12.68 15.10
C VAL A 619 42.89 -12.07 15.36
N SER A 620 41.83 -12.88 15.34
CA SER A 620 40.48 -12.40 15.63
C SER A 620 40.34 -11.86 17.05
N GLY A 621 40.94 -12.55 18.02
CA GLY A 621 40.98 -12.10 19.43
C GLY A 621 41.76 -10.79 19.59
N ALA A 622 42.90 -10.66 18.91
CA ALA A 622 43.73 -9.45 18.94
C ALA A 622 42.99 -8.21 18.39
N ILE A 623 42.36 -8.35 17.22
CA ILE A 623 41.58 -7.24 16.62
C ILE A 623 40.37 -6.90 17.49
N TRP A 624 39.68 -7.94 18.01
CA TRP A 624 38.53 -7.76 18.90
C TRP A 624 38.89 -6.97 20.15
N ALA A 625 39.96 -7.35 20.86
CA ALA A 625 40.40 -6.66 22.06
C ALA A 625 40.78 -5.20 21.78
N ARG A 626 41.46 -4.93 20.65
CA ARG A 626 41.94 -3.59 20.28
C ARG A 626 40.81 -2.64 19.85
N HIS A 627 39.79 -3.15 19.16
CA HIS A 627 38.68 -2.36 18.60
C HIS A 627 37.34 -2.69 19.25
N ARG A 628 37.37 -3.03 20.54
CA ARG A 628 36.28 -3.66 21.30
C ARG A 628 34.92 -2.97 21.18
N LEU A 629 34.86 -1.65 21.32
CA LEU A 629 33.59 -0.91 21.27
C LEU A 629 32.96 -1.03 19.88
N PHE A 630 33.74 -0.74 18.84
CA PHE A 630 33.28 -0.80 17.45
C PHE A 630 32.87 -2.22 17.07
N MET A 631 33.72 -3.21 17.36
CA MET A 631 33.45 -4.61 17.03
C MET A 631 32.18 -5.11 17.70
N ARG A 632 31.93 -4.75 18.97
CA ARG A 632 30.69 -5.09 19.65
C ARG A 632 29.46 -4.47 19.01
N THR A 633 29.52 -3.19 18.66
CA THR A 633 28.38 -2.50 18.03
C THR A 633 28.07 -3.09 16.66
N ALA A 634 29.07 -3.22 15.78
CA ALA A 634 28.88 -3.80 14.45
C ALA A 634 28.37 -5.25 14.51
N THR A 635 28.95 -6.05 15.41
CA THR A 635 28.58 -7.46 15.61
C THR A 635 27.16 -7.60 16.20
N PHE A 636 26.75 -6.68 17.08
CA PHE A 636 25.40 -6.65 17.62
C PHE A 636 24.35 -6.31 16.55
N LEU A 637 24.63 -5.31 15.71
CA LEU A 637 23.77 -4.96 14.58
C LEU A 637 23.69 -6.12 13.58
N GLY A 638 24.82 -6.79 13.30
CA GLY A 638 24.87 -7.99 12.47
C GLY A 638 24.06 -9.16 13.05
N LEU A 639 24.09 -9.38 14.38
CA LEU A 639 23.24 -10.36 15.07
C LEU A 639 21.76 -10.04 14.90
N CYS A 640 21.37 -8.78 15.07
CA CYS A 640 19.99 -8.34 14.91
C CYS A 640 19.51 -8.53 13.46
N ALA A 641 20.32 -8.09 12.48
CA ALA A 641 20.02 -8.25 11.06
C ALA A 641 19.90 -9.72 10.64
N TRP A 642 20.83 -10.57 11.09
CA TRP A 642 20.73 -12.03 10.88
C TRP A 642 19.46 -12.60 11.48
N HIS A 643 19.13 -12.26 12.73
CA HIS A 643 17.99 -12.87 13.40
C HIS A 643 16.65 -12.44 12.77
N LEU A 644 16.52 -11.16 12.36
CA LEU A 644 15.38 -10.68 11.58
C LEU A 644 15.17 -11.49 10.30
N GLY A 645 16.24 -11.70 9.52
CA GLY A 645 16.18 -12.48 8.29
C GLY A 645 15.92 -13.97 8.54
N ALA A 646 16.46 -14.52 9.64
CA ALA A 646 16.28 -15.92 10.00
C ALA A 646 14.85 -16.21 10.46
N MET A 647 14.27 -15.36 11.31
CA MET A 647 12.89 -15.49 11.77
C MET A 647 11.86 -15.14 10.68
N GLN A 648 12.30 -14.59 9.53
CA GLN A 648 11.42 -14.09 8.46
C GLN A 648 10.29 -13.23 9.04
N SER A 649 10.68 -12.27 9.89
CA SER A 649 9.72 -11.35 10.46
C SER A 649 9.31 -10.33 9.41
N GLU A 650 8.34 -10.73 8.61
CA GLU A 650 7.82 -9.93 7.52
C GLU A 650 6.33 -9.71 7.78
N CYS A 651 5.92 -8.46 7.66
CA CYS A 651 4.55 -8.03 7.59
C CYS A 651 4.24 -7.66 6.14
N ALA A 652 3.17 -8.23 5.61
CA ALA A 652 2.75 -7.98 4.25
C ALA A 652 1.22 -8.03 4.15
N TRP A 653 0.71 -7.42 3.09
CA TRP A 653 -0.65 -7.68 2.64
C TRP A 653 -0.79 -9.14 2.22
N ALA A 654 -1.77 -9.84 2.80
CA ALA A 654 -2.06 -11.23 2.46
C ALA A 654 -2.42 -11.37 0.97
N ASP A 655 -2.10 -12.53 0.39
CA ASP A 655 -2.38 -12.83 -1.02
C ASP A 655 -3.89 -12.79 -1.36
N THR A 656 -4.76 -12.87 -0.34
CA THR A 656 -6.21 -12.68 -0.48
C THR A 656 -6.59 -11.32 -1.06
N ILE A 657 -5.69 -10.33 -1.05
CA ILE A 657 -5.91 -9.03 -1.71
C ILE A 657 -6.16 -9.15 -3.22
N ASN A 658 -5.74 -10.27 -3.84
CA ASN A 658 -6.02 -10.57 -5.24
C ASN A 658 -7.52 -10.90 -5.46
N ASP A 659 -8.22 -11.32 -4.42
CA ASP A 659 -9.66 -11.50 -4.41
C ASP A 659 -10.34 -10.28 -3.76
N VAL A 660 -10.85 -9.39 -4.61
CA VAL A 660 -11.47 -8.13 -4.18
C VAL A 660 -12.81 -8.30 -3.49
N SER A 661 -13.36 -9.52 -3.43
CA SER A 661 -14.57 -9.83 -2.66
C SER A 661 -14.29 -9.96 -1.16
N VAL A 662 -13.03 -10.20 -0.77
CA VAL A 662 -12.59 -10.37 0.61
C VAL A 662 -11.86 -9.11 1.09
N ASP A 663 -12.07 -8.74 2.35
CA ASP A 663 -11.36 -7.62 2.95
C ASP A 663 -9.85 -7.91 2.98
N ALA A 664 -9.04 -6.98 2.46
CA ALA A 664 -7.59 -7.10 2.54
C ALA A 664 -7.11 -7.07 3.99
N GLN A 665 -6.20 -7.99 4.31
CA GLN A 665 -5.61 -8.14 5.64
C GLN A 665 -4.10 -7.91 5.56
N TYR A 666 -3.60 -7.06 6.45
CA TYR A 666 -2.17 -6.89 6.67
C TYR A 666 -1.75 -7.77 7.85
N ALA A 667 -0.93 -8.79 7.59
CA ALA A 667 -0.55 -9.79 8.58
C ALA A 667 0.97 -9.85 8.73
N CYS A 668 1.42 -10.11 9.95
CA CYS A 668 2.81 -10.30 10.30
C CYS A 668 3.06 -11.76 10.67
N HIS A 669 4.13 -12.34 10.15
CA HIS A 669 4.51 -13.71 10.45
C HIS A 669 5.89 -13.77 11.12
N VAL A 670 6.07 -14.72 12.04
CA VAL A 670 7.35 -14.98 12.70
C VAL A 670 7.62 -16.48 12.72
N LYS A 671 8.71 -16.90 12.08
CA LYS A 671 9.19 -18.29 12.09
C LYS A 671 10.16 -18.50 13.24
N ILE A 672 9.65 -19.03 14.36
CA ILE A 672 10.41 -19.26 15.61
C ILE A 672 11.72 -20.03 15.38
N TRP A 673 11.66 -21.11 14.59
CA TRP A 673 12.81 -21.96 14.27
C TRP A 673 13.42 -21.68 12.88
N GLY A 674 13.16 -20.49 12.33
CA GLY A 674 13.64 -20.13 10.99
C GLY A 674 15.17 -20.17 10.85
N HIS A 675 15.91 -19.97 11.94
CA HIS A 675 17.38 -20.07 11.99
C HIS A 675 17.94 -21.50 11.83
N VAL A 676 17.10 -22.54 11.88
CA VAL A 676 17.48 -23.94 11.60
C VAL A 676 16.71 -24.55 10.43
N ALA A 677 15.88 -23.76 9.73
CA ALA A 677 14.97 -24.26 8.71
C ALA A 677 15.67 -24.81 7.46
N SER A 678 16.89 -24.36 7.15
CA SER A 678 17.64 -24.78 5.96
C SER A 678 19.13 -25.00 6.24
N ASN A 679 19.85 -25.67 5.34
CA ASN A 679 21.31 -25.81 5.42
C ASN A 679 22.02 -24.45 5.42
N ALA A 680 21.51 -23.50 4.64
CA ALA A 680 22.05 -22.14 4.60
C ALA A 680 21.82 -21.43 5.95
N ASP A 681 20.65 -21.57 6.56
CA ASP A 681 20.36 -20.94 7.85
C ASP A 681 21.17 -21.58 8.99
N ARG A 682 21.42 -22.89 8.95
CA ARG A 682 22.36 -23.58 9.85
C ARG A 682 23.79 -23.05 9.73
N LEU A 683 24.28 -22.83 8.51
CA LEU A 683 25.61 -22.26 8.28
C LEU A 683 25.70 -20.83 8.83
N ARG A 684 24.66 -20.02 8.63
CA ARG A 684 24.56 -18.65 9.16
C ARG A 684 24.55 -18.65 10.69
N LEU A 685 23.78 -19.53 11.31
CA LEU A 685 23.74 -19.73 12.77
C LEU A 685 25.14 -20.06 13.32
N VAL A 686 25.86 -20.98 12.67
CA VAL A 686 27.25 -21.31 13.04
C VAL A 686 28.14 -20.07 12.94
N SER A 687 28.04 -19.28 11.87
CA SER A 687 28.80 -18.04 11.73
C SER A 687 28.46 -17.01 12.83
N CYS A 688 27.17 -16.78 13.09
CA CYS A 688 26.68 -15.81 14.09
C CYS A 688 26.91 -16.28 15.54
N SER A 689 27.09 -17.58 15.79
CA SER A 689 27.38 -18.08 17.13
C SER A 689 28.71 -17.61 17.68
N TRP A 690 29.70 -17.44 16.80
CA TRP A 690 30.98 -16.85 17.17
C TRP A 690 30.82 -15.40 17.62
N ASN A 691 29.98 -14.64 16.92
CA ASN A 691 29.66 -13.26 17.26
C ASN A 691 29.06 -13.14 18.67
N LEU A 692 28.12 -14.01 19.03
CA LEU A 692 27.56 -14.07 20.40
C LEU A 692 28.65 -14.38 21.44
N PHE A 693 29.47 -15.41 21.18
CA PHE A 693 30.57 -15.81 22.05
C PHE A 693 31.58 -14.66 22.26
N ALA A 694 31.94 -13.95 21.19
CA ALA A 694 32.86 -12.81 21.23
C ALA A 694 32.30 -11.63 22.05
N MET A 695 31.01 -11.30 21.85
CA MET A 695 30.35 -10.21 22.58
C MET A 695 30.19 -10.47 24.07
N ALA A 696 29.81 -11.71 24.43
CA ALA A 696 29.47 -12.08 25.80
C ALA A 696 30.66 -12.59 26.61
N PHE A 697 31.50 -13.47 26.06
CA PHE A 697 32.42 -14.31 26.86
C PHE A 697 33.91 -14.15 26.56
N LEU A 698 34.30 -13.83 25.32
CA LEU A 698 35.71 -13.83 24.90
C LEU A 698 36.60 -12.95 25.79
N ASP A 699 36.10 -11.78 26.19
CA ASP A 699 36.86 -10.84 27.05
C ASP A 699 37.11 -11.35 28.48
N THR A 700 36.34 -12.35 28.94
CA THR A 700 36.48 -12.93 30.29
C THR A 700 37.25 -14.24 30.31
N MET A 701 37.64 -14.72 29.14
CA MET A 701 38.40 -15.96 28.97
C MET A 701 39.70 -15.69 28.21
N PRO A 702 40.58 -14.80 28.71
CA PRO A 702 41.84 -14.49 28.02
C PRO A 702 42.67 -15.77 27.86
N GLY A 703 43.23 -15.99 26.66
CA GLY A 703 44.03 -17.16 26.32
C GLY A 703 43.24 -18.42 25.94
N ILE A 704 41.90 -18.42 26.00
CA ILE A 704 41.09 -19.60 25.62
C ILE A 704 41.31 -20.01 24.16
N THR A 705 41.59 -19.03 23.29
CA THR A 705 41.84 -19.17 21.85
C THR A 705 43.19 -19.83 21.51
N VAL A 706 44.11 -19.88 22.47
CA VAL A 706 45.46 -20.47 22.29
C VAL A 706 45.39 -22.01 22.25
N ASN A 707 44.35 -22.61 22.85
CA ASN A 707 44.08 -24.04 22.73
C ASN A 707 42.88 -24.28 21.80
N ALA A 708 43.13 -24.81 20.60
CA ALA A 708 42.08 -25.03 19.60
C ALA A 708 40.92 -25.92 20.07
N ALA A 709 41.18 -26.97 20.87
CA ALA A 709 40.14 -27.87 21.37
C ALA A 709 39.30 -27.21 22.47
N GLY A 710 39.94 -26.53 23.42
CA GLY A 710 39.25 -25.75 24.45
C GLY A 710 38.46 -24.59 23.88
N TYR A 711 39.01 -23.89 22.89
CA TYR A 711 38.33 -22.83 22.15
C TYR A 711 37.08 -23.34 21.42
N ALA A 712 37.19 -24.45 20.68
CA ALA A 712 36.05 -25.06 19.99
C ALA A 712 34.94 -25.47 20.95
N LEU A 713 35.30 -26.08 22.08
CA LEU A 713 34.34 -26.48 23.13
C LEU A 713 33.69 -25.26 23.81
N ALA A 714 34.48 -24.22 24.14
CA ALA A 714 33.96 -22.99 24.74
C ALA A 714 33.01 -22.27 23.76
N TRP A 715 33.39 -22.15 22.50
CA TRP A 715 32.54 -21.56 21.45
C TRP A 715 31.25 -22.38 21.24
N PHE A 716 31.33 -23.70 21.21
CA PHE A 716 30.15 -24.56 21.06
C PHE A 716 29.18 -24.38 22.24
N SER A 717 29.68 -24.48 23.47
CA SER A 717 28.87 -24.48 24.69
C SER A 717 28.38 -23.09 25.12
N LEU A 718 29.15 -22.03 24.85
CA LEU A 718 28.81 -20.65 25.25
C LEU A 718 28.35 -19.76 24.09
N GLY A 719 28.58 -20.18 22.84
CA GLY A 719 28.17 -19.49 21.63
C GLY A 719 27.03 -20.21 20.91
N LEU A 720 27.31 -21.37 20.32
CA LEU A 720 26.38 -22.04 19.40
C LEU A 720 25.12 -22.56 20.07
N LEU A 721 25.26 -23.34 21.14
CA LEU A 721 24.12 -23.91 21.85
C LEU A 721 23.24 -22.81 22.48
N PRO A 722 23.79 -21.80 23.19
CA PRO A 722 23.01 -20.68 23.69
C PRO A 722 22.37 -19.85 22.58
N LEU A 723 23.08 -19.55 21.48
CA LEU A 723 22.50 -18.77 20.38
C LEU A 723 21.28 -19.49 19.77
N THR A 724 21.36 -20.81 19.59
CA THR A 724 20.26 -21.59 19.02
C THR A 724 18.99 -21.50 19.89
N LEU A 725 19.13 -21.70 21.20
CA LEU A 725 18.00 -21.65 22.13
C LEU A 725 17.49 -20.23 22.36
N LEU A 726 18.39 -19.26 22.52
CA LEU A 726 18.03 -17.85 22.74
C LEU A 726 17.39 -17.24 21.50
N ALA A 727 17.82 -17.60 20.29
CA ALA A 727 17.18 -17.17 19.05
C ALA A 727 15.72 -17.65 19.00
N ALA A 728 15.48 -18.94 19.26
CA ALA A 728 14.11 -19.47 19.35
C ALA A 728 13.27 -18.75 20.41
N GLY A 729 13.83 -18.53 21.61
CA GLY A 729 13.14 -17.82 22.70
C GLY A 729 12.82 -16.37 22.34
N VAL A 730 13.77 -15.63 21.78
CA VAL A 730 13.56 -14.24 21.33
C VAL A 730 12.50 -14.20 20.21
N ALA A 731 12.54 -15.13 19.25
CA ALA A 731 11.55 -15.20 18.19
C ALA A 731 10.14 -15.54 18.73
N GLN A 732 10.03 -16.41 19.73
CA GLN A 732 8.77 -16.71 20.42
C GLN A 732 8.20 -15.47 21.12
N VAL A 733 9.04 -14.68 21.79
CA VAL A 733 8.60 -13.43 22.44
C VAL A 733 8.16 -12.40 21.40
N CYS A 734 8.84 -12.29 20.25
CA CYS A 734 8.38 -11.50 19.12
C CYS A 734 7.02 -11.97 18.57
N ALA A 735 6.80 -13.28 18.48
CA ALA A 735 5.52 -13.85 18.05
C ALA A 735 4.38 -13.53 19.05
N TRP A 736 4.63 -13.65 20.36
CA TRP A 736 3.65 -13.24 21.38
C TRP A 736 3.33 -11.74 21.32
N ARG A 737 4.33 -10.90 21.05
CA ARG A 737 4.13 -9.46 20.88
C ARG A 737 3.14 -9.12 19.75
N LEU A 738 3.03 -9.93 18.70
CA LEU A 738 2.04 -9.72 17.63
C LEU A 738 0.59 -9.97 18.09
N VAL A 739 0.39 -10.84 19.07
CA VAL A 739 -0.95 -11.21 19.57
C VAL A 739 -1.40 -10.32 20.74
N LEU A 740 -0.47 -9.61 21.38
CA LEU A 740 -0.75 -8.72 22.51
C LEU A 740 -1.15 -7.32 22.02
N PRO A 741 -2.41 -6.86 22.23
CA PRO A 741 -2.92 -5.61 21.67
C PRO A 741 -2.08 -4.37 22.05
N GLY A 742 -1.55 -4.35 23.28
CA GLY A 742 -0.74 -3.23 23.79
C GLY A 742 0.68 -3.14 23.21
N LEU A 743 1.17 -4.17 22.51
CA LEU A 743 2.52 -4.21 21.93
C LEU A 743 2.52 -4.42 20.40
N ALA A 744 1.35 -4.72 19.82
CA ALA A 744 1.19 -4.91 18.38
C ALA A 744 1.52 -3.66 17.55
N TRP A 745 1.49 -2.46 18.13
CA TRP A 745 1.88 -1.22 17.45
C TRP A 745 3.40 -0.96 17.43
N VAL A 746 4.18 -1.60 18.31
CA VAL A 746 5.63 -1.37 18.46
C VAL A 746 6.42 -2.03 17.34
N HIS A 747 7.23 -1.29 16.59
CA HIS A 747 8.01 -1.86 15.48
C HIS A 747 8.81 -3.13 15.88
N ASN A 748 8.66 -4.22 15.10
CA ASN A 748 9.26 -5.52 15.47
C ASN A 748 10.79 -5.46 15.61
N GLN A 749 11.46 -4.70 14.75
CA GLN A 749 12.91 -4.52 14.76
C GLN A 749 13.41 -3.80 16.01
N LEU A 750 12.72 -2.73 16.45
CA LEU A 750 13.04 -2.06 17.71
C LEU A 750 12.86 -3.04 18.88
N PHE A 751 11.74 -3.75 18.90
CA PHE A 751 11.45 -4.75 19.93
C PHE A 751 12.53 -5.84 19.97
N LEU A 752 12.96 -6.35 18.81
CA LEU A 752 14.02 -7.34 18.70
C LEU A 752 15.38 -6.80 19.19
N VAL A 753 15.75 -5.58 18.80
CA VAL A 753 17.00 -4.92 19.23
C VAL A 753 17.01 -4.78 20.75
N LEU A 754 15.91 -4.34 21.35
CA LEU A 754 15.78 -4.22 22.81
C LEU A 754 15.88 -5.59 23.51
N LEU A 755 15.24 -6.63 22.96
CA LEU A 755 15.32 -7.99 23.49
C LEU A 755 16.75 -8.54 23.44
N TRP A 756 17.45 -8.41 22.31
CA TRP A 756 18.84 -8.86 22.21
C TRP A 756 19.78 -8.05 23.10
N ALA A 757 19.55 -6.74 23.26
CA ALA A 757 20.31 -5.92 24.20
C ALA A 757 20.11 -6.38 25.64
N LEU A 758 18.87 -6.74 26.01
CA LEU A 758 18.55 -7.31 27.32
C LEU A 758 19.24 -8.67 27.52
N VAL A 759 19.14 -9.58 26.54
CA VAL A 759 19.79 -10.90 26.58
C VAL A 759 21.30 -10.75 26.75
N LEU A 760 21.95 -9.88 25.96
CA LEU A 760 23.39 -9.65 26.08
C LEU A 760 23.78 -9.01 27.42
N ARG A 761 22.96 -8.10 27.94
CA ARG A 761 23.17 -7.52 29.28
C ARG A 761 23.08 -8.60 30.36
N CYS A 762 22.13 -9.54 30.26
CA CYS A 762 22.01 -10.67 31.17
C CYS A 762 23.21 -11.62 31.06
N LEU A 763 23.62 -12.00 29.86
CA LEU A 763 24.78 -12.88 29.65
C LEU A 763 26.09 -12.27 30.16
N ARG A 764 26.22 -10.94 30.08
CA ARG A 764 27.39 -10.19 30.58
C ARG A 764 27.29 -9.80 32.05
N HIS A 765 26.19 -10.14 32.72
CA HIS A 765 26.10 -9.89 34.15
C HIS A 765 27.13 -10.76 34.88
N PRO A 766 27.97 -10.21 35.79
CA PRO A 766 29.09 -10.94 36.38
C PRO A 766 28.71 -12.29 37.00
N SER A 767 27.55 -12.35 37.68
CA SER A 767 27.04 -13.59 38.29
C SER A 767 26.67 -14.67 37.28
N VAL A 768 25.98 -14.28 36.19
CA VAL A 768 25.54 -15.21 35.13
C VAL A 768 26.75 -15.72 34.37
N GLN A 769 27.63 -14.80 33.98
CA GLN A 769 28.86 -15.11 33.27
C GLN A 769 29.76 -16.06 34.06
N ARG A 770 29.96 -15.79 35.36
CA ARG A 770 30.73 -16.67 36.25
C ARG A 770 30.08 -18.05 36.37
N CYS A 771 28.76 -18.11 36.52
CA CYS A 771 28.02 -19.37 36.59
C CYS A 771 28.22 -20.23 35.32
N LEU A 772 28.03 -19.62 34.14
CA LEU A 772 28.18 -20.31 32.85
C LEU A 772 29.62 -20.79 32.61
N VAL A 773 30.62 -19.97 32.92
CA VAL A 773 32.04 -20.36 32.80
C VAL A 773 32.38 -21.49 33.78
N LEU A 774 31.88 -21.45 35.01
CA LEU A 774 32.07 -22.53 35.99
C LEU A 774 31.44 -23.84 35.52
N CYS A 775 30.25 -23.80 34.89
CA CYS A 775 29.58 -24.99 34.36
C CYS A 775 30.40 -25.70 33.27
N ILE A 776 31.12 -24.94 32.42
CA ILE A 776 31.93 -25.54 31.35
C ILE A 776 33.37 -25.88 31.78
N THR A 777 33.82 -25.39 32.95
CA THR A 777 35.20 -25.58 33.42
C THR A 777 35.59 -27.06 33.52
N PRO A 778 34.77 -27.98 34.06
CA PRO A 778 35.10 -29.41 34.08
C PRO A 778 35.29 -30.00 32.68
N LEU A 779 34.49 -29.55 31.69
CA LEU A 779 34.62 -30.01 30.30
C LEU A 779 35.89 -29.46 29.65
N LEU A 780 36.28 -28.23 29.98
CA LEU A 780 37.56 -27.64 29.53
C LEU A 780 38.76 -28.42 30.09
N GLU A 781 38.69 -28.87 31.34
CA GLU A 781 39.75 -29.69 31.95
C GLU A 781 39.89 -31.05 31.25
N VAL A 782 38.79 -31.67 30.81
CA VAL A 782 38.81 -32.92 30.01
C VAL A 782 39.57 -32.74 28.69
N VAL A 783 39.43 -31.59 28.02
CA VAL A 783 40.19 -31.26 26.79
C VAL A 783 41.55 -30.61 27.07
N ARG A 784 42.09 -30.79 28.29
CA ARG A 784 43.40 -30.33 28.74
C ARG A 784 43.56 -28.81 28.75
N VAL A 785 42.52 -28.07 29.15
CA VAL A 785 42.59 -26.61 29.32
C VAL A 785 42.25 -26.22 30.75
N ARG A 786 43.11 -25.40 31.37
CA ARG A 786 42.96 -24.96 32.76
C ARG A 786 43.30 -23.49 32.94
N SER A 787 42.66 -22.86 33.92
CA SER A 787 42.93 -21.47 34.29
C SER A 787 44.23 -21.35 35.13
N GLN A 788 45.17 -20.56 34.64
CA GLN A 788 46.43 -20.19 35.30
C GLN A 788 46.25 -18.86 36.03
N LYS A 789 46.55 -18.83 37.33
CA LYS A 789 46.51 -17.58 38.13
C LYS A 789 47.72 -16.72 37.81
N LEU A 790 47.49 -15.42 37.67
CA LEU A 790 48.54 -14.40 37.56
C LEU A 790 48.91 -13.88 38.94
N ASP A 791 50.21 -13.66 39.16
CA ASP A 791 50.69 -13.00 40.36
C ASP A 791 50.19 -11.54 40.39
N LYS A 792 49.61 -11.12 41.52
CA LYS A 792 49.10 -9.75 41.73
C LYS A 792 50.18 -8.68 41.57
N SER A 793 51.45 -9.05 41.79
CA SER A 793 52.61 -8.16 41.62
C SER A 793 53.05 -7.99 40.17
N SER A 794 52.57 -8.82 39.23
CA SER A 794 52.87 -8.68 37.82
C SER A 794 52.04 -7.55 37.20
N PRO A 795 52.64 -6.60 36.46
CA PRO A 795 51.88 -5.58 35.74
C PRO A 795 50.92 -6.17 34.68
N PHE A 796 51.14 -7.42 34.26
CA PHE A 796 50.18 -8.14 33.41
C PHE A 796 48.86 -8.47 34.11
N PHE A 797 48.78 -8.47 35.44
CA PHE A 797 47.54 -8.68 36.20
C PHE A 797 46.50 -7.59 35.89
N GLY A 798 46.93 -6.33 35.78
CA GLY A 798 46.06 -5.22 35.39
C GLY A 798 45.67 -5.21 33.90
N LEU A 799 46.45 -5.90 33.06
CA LEU A 799 46.26 -5.93 31.61
C LEU A 799 45.37 -7.10 31.15
N ILE A 800 45.59 -8.29 31.72
CA ILE A 800 44.94 -9.56 31.33
C ILE A 800 43.79 -9.89 32.29
N GLY A 801 43.93 -9.54 33.57
CA GLY A 801 43.02 -9.91 34.64
C GLY A 801 43.62 -10.95 35.60
N PRO A 802 42.81 -11.55 36.48
CA PRO A 802 43.30 -12.40 37.57
C PRO A 802 43.85 -13.77 37.13
N SER A 803 43.49 -14.21 35.92
CA SER A 803 43.89 -15.50 35.37
C SER A 803 43.74 -15.54 33.86
N PHE A 804 44.47 -16.44 33.20
CA PHE A 804 44.31 -16.75 31.77
C PHE A 804 44.22 -18.26 31.56
N TRP A 805 43.61 -18.69 30.46
CA TRP A 805 43.43 -20.11 30.12
C TRP A 805 44.62 -20.62 29.33
N ILE A 806 45.13 -21.80 29.70
CA ILE A 806 46.29 -22.43 29.07
C ILE A 806 46.14 -23.95 28.99
N ASP A 807 46.93 -24.60 28.13
CA ASP A 807 47.07 -26.06 28.09
C ASP A 807 47.57 -26.60 29.44
N VAL A 808 46.96 -27.67 29.94
CA VAL A 808 47.33 -28.34 31.21
C VAL A 808 48.80 -28.75 31.23
N ALA A 809 49.39 -29.04 30.06
CA ALA A 809 50.82 -29.34 29.95
C ALA A 809 51.74 -28.17 30.32
N GLU A 810 51.25 -26.94 30.26
CA GLU A 810 51.99 -25.70 30.56
C GLU A 810 51.50 -25.02 31.87
N TRP A 811 50.48 -25.59 32.52
CA TRP A 811 49.90 -25.08 33.75
C TRP A 811 50.82 -25.26 34.96
N ARG A 812 50.77 -24.30 35.89
CA ARG A 812 51.55 -24.27 37.11
C ARG A 812 50.65 -24.04 38.33
N PRO A 813 50.93 -24.72 39.46
CA PRO A 813 50.14 -24.57 40.68
C PRO A 813 50.30 -23.20 41.33
N GLU A 814 51.47 -22.57 41.19
CA GLU A 814 51.76 -21.24 41.74
C GLU A 814 51.34 -20.12 40.77
N PRO A 815 50.96 -18.92 41.28
CA PRO A 815 50.74 -17.75 40.45
C PRO A 815 51.99 -17.39 39.64
N THR A 816 51.85 -17.18 38.33
CA THR A 816 52.99 -16.90 37.44
C THR A 816 53.17 -15.41 37.17
N LYS A 817 54.43 -14.98 37.03
CA LYS A 817 54.80 -13.65 36.50
C LYS A 817 55.06 -13.66 34.98
N TYR A 818 55.30 -14.84 34.41
CA TYR A 818 55.56 -15.05 32.99
C TYR A 818 54.26 -15.42 32.26
N VAL A 819 54.00 -14.77 31.13
CA VAL A 819 52.81 -14.95 30.30
C VAL A 819 53.22 -15.43 28.90
N PRO A 820 52.51 -16.40 28.30
CA PRO A 820 52.73 -16.77 26.90
C PRO A 820 52.60 -15.57 25.95
N LEU A 821 53.52 -15.45 24.99
CA LEU A 821 53.46 -14.43 23.96
C LEU A 821 52.18 -14.57 23.12
N SER A 822 51.69 -15.78 22.85
CA SER A 822 50.40 -16.00 22.17
C SER A 822 49.23 -15.28 22.86
N VAL A 823 49.16 -15.33 24.20
CA VAL A 823 48.14 -14.62 24.99
C VAL A 823 48.37 -13.11 24.95
N LEU A 824 49.63 -12.66 25.05
CA LEU A 824 49.96 -11.23 24.99
C LEU A 824 49.65 -10.60 23.63
N LEU A 825 49.79 -11.36 22.54
CA LEU A 825 49.46 -10.92 21.18
C LEU A 825 47.97 -10.64 20.98
N GLU A 826 47.11 -11.23 21.82
CA GLU A 826 45.67 -11.03 21.82
C GLU A 826 45.22 -9.83 22.69
N CYS A 827 46.12 -9.25 23.49
CA CYS A 827 45.80 -8.13 24.38
C CYS A 827 45.84 -6.77 23.66
N SER A 828 44.92 -5.87 24.01
CA SER A 828 44.72 -4.58 23.31
C SER A 828 45.89 -3.59 23.42
N ASN A 829 46.63 -3.63 24.54
CA ASN A 829 47.60 -2.58 24.91
C ASN A 829 49.06 -3.06 24.88
N VAL A 830 49.34 -4.28 24.39
CA VAL A 830 50.71 -4.79 24.25
C VAL A 830 51.32 -4.27 22.96
N ARG A 831 52.43 -3.54 23.08
CA ARG A 831 53.25 -3.17 21.91
C ARG A 831 54.24 -4.29 21.63
N ILE A 832 53.97 -5.11 20.62
CA ILE A 832 54.84 -6.25 20.25
C ILE A 832 56.30 -5.83 20.00
N ALA A 833 56.51 -4.61 19.50
CA ALA A 833 57.83 -4.03 19.29
C ALA A 833 58.67 -3.91 20.58
N ASN A 834 58.03 -3.88 21.76
CA ASN A 834 58.69 -3.77 23.05
C ASN A 834 59.00 -5.14 23.70
N VAL A 835 58.79 -6.25 22.98
CA VAL A 835 59.08 -7.60 23.46
C VAL A 835 60.44 -8.05 22.94
N VAL A 836 61.45 -8.12 23.83
CA VAL A 836 62.81 -8.54 23.49
C VAL A 836 63.30 -9.48 24.60
N ALA A 837 63.94 -10.59 24.21
CA ALA A 837 64.59 -11.56 25.11
C ALA A 837 63.80 -11.95 26.38
N HIS A 838 62.60 -12.52 26.24
CA HIS A 838 61.68 -12.90 27.32
C HIS A 838 61.19 -11.75 28.23
N GLU A 839 61.43 -10.49 27.86
CA GLU A 839 61.01 -9.31 28.63
C GLU A 839 60.09 -8.38 27.82
N TYR A 840 59.13 -7.75 28.49
CA TYR A 840 58.28 -6.67 27.95
C TYR A 840 58.66 -5.34 28.59
N PHE A 841 59.19 -4.42 27.78
CA PHE A 841 59.60 -3.09 28.20
C PHE A 841 58.41 -2.14 28.18
N ALA A 842 57.75 -1.99 29.33
CA ALA A 842 56.54 -1.17 29.46
C ALA A 842 56.79 0.32 29.13
N CYS A 843 58.02 0.82 29.31
CA CYS A 843 58.42 2.21 29.10
C CYS A 843 58.88 2.53 27.66
N GLY A 844 58.97 1.53 26.77
CA GLY A 844 59.60 1.65 25.46
C GLY A 844 61.03 1.09 25.44
N LEU A 845 61.61 0.96 24.25
CA LEU A 845 62.98 0.49 24.02
C LEU A 845 63.85 1.64 23.48
N CYS A 846 64.99 1.91 24.13
CA CYS A 846 66.07 2.73 23.58
C CYS A 846 66.83 1.97 22.46
N ASP A 847 67.56 2.67 21.59
CA ASP A 847 68.26 2.05 20.45
C ASP A 847 69.39 1.10 20.88
N ASP A 848 70.03 1.35 22.03
CA ASP A 848 71.03 0.47 22.65
C ASP A 848 70.40 -0.81 23.25
N GLU A 849 69.19 -0.71 23.82
CA GLU A 849 68.46 -1.85 24.38
C GLU A 849 67.90 -2.78 23.28
N ARG A 850 67.59 -2.23 22.10
CA ARG A 850 67.23 -3.03 20.91
C ARG A 850 68.36 -3.90 20.40
N SER A 851 69.61 -3.50 20.64
CA SER A 851 70.80 -4.15 20.08
C SER A 851 71.54 -5.05 21.08
N ALA A 852 71.45 -4.78 22.40
CA ALA A 852 72.19 -5.52 23.43
C ALA A 852 71.59 -6.90 23.81
N GLY A 853 70.26 -7.06 23.81
CA GLY A 853 69.58 -8.31 24.19
C GLY A 853 69.70 -8.67 25.69
N SER A 854 68.57 -8.68 26.41
CA SER A 854 68.39 -9.03 27.84
C SER A 854 69.35 -8.39 28.85
N ILE A 855 68.83 -7.53 29.74
CA ILE A 855 69.59 -7.02 30.90
C ILE A 855 69.35 -7.91 32.14
N ALA A 856 68.31 -8.75 32.17
CA ALA A 856 68.07 -9.69 33.27
C ALA A 856 69.00 -10.90 33.22
N SER A 857 69.80 -11.07 34.27
CA SER A 857 70.88 -12.05 34.34
C SER A 857 70.50 -13.46 34.81
N ASN A 858 69.21 -13.81 35.00
CA ASN A 858 68.79 -15.18 35.38
C ASN A 858 67.31 -15.49 35.03
N HIS A 859 67.00 -15.73 33.75
CA HIS A 859 65.71 -16.32 33.38
C HIS A 859 65.63 -17.81 33.80
N PRO A 860 64.48 -18.29 34.31
CA PRO A 860 64.29 -19.70 34.60
C PRO A 860 64.59 -20.61 33.40
N THR A 861 65.39 -21.66 33.62
CA THR A 861 65.87 -22.57 32.56
C THR A 861 64.74 -23.27 31.78
N TRP A 862 63.57 -23.46 32.39
CA TRP A 862 62.40 -24.04 31.73
C TRP A 862 61.88 -23.22 30.55
N LEU A 863 62.14 -21.91 30.52
CA LEU A 863 61.70 -21.00 29.44
C LEU A 863 62.31 -21.39 28.09
N HIS A 864 63.55 -21.87 28.11
CA HIS A 864 64.27 -22.29 26.90
C HIS A 864 63.83 -23.68 26.41
N ALA A 865 63.22 -24.50 27.29
CA ALA A 865 62.70 -25.83 26.95
C ALA A 865 61.24 -25.81 26.43
N SER A 866 60.53 -24.70 26.62
CA SER A 866 59.15 -24.49 26.18
C SER A 866 59.01 -24.38 24.65
N SER A 867 57.89 -24.84 24.08
CA SER A 867 57.55 -24.54 22.68
C SER A 867 57.09 -23.10 22.47
N GLU A 868 56.48 -22.52 23.50
CA GLU A 868 55.88 -21.18 23.53
C GLU A 868 56.88 -20.17 24.10
N TYR A 869 56.90 -18.95 23.54
CA TYR A 869 57.75 -17.87 24.02
C TYR A 869 57.08 -17.14 25.19
N TYR A 870 57.60 -17.26 26.39
CA TYR A 870 57.04 -16.64 27.59
C TYR A 870 57.68 -15.30 27.89
N VAL A 871 56.93 -14.34 28.41
CA VAL A 871 57.40 -12.97 28.64
C VAL A 871 57.06 -12.53 30.06
N CYS A 872 58.02 -11.90 30.76
CA CYS A 872 57.78 -11.16 32.00
C CYS A 872 57.90 -9.65 31.76
N VAL A 873 57.32 -8.82 32.63
CA VAL A 873 57.50 -7.37 32.53
C VAL A 873 58.87 -6.98 33.08
N HIS A 874 59.63 -6.20 32.32
CA HIS A 874 60.86 -5.59 32.81
C HIS A 874 60.52 -4.42 33.74
N ALA A 875 61.06 -4.42 34.95
CA ALA A 875 60.90 -3.31 35.87
C ALA A 875 61.80 -2.15 35.38
N CYS A 876 61.22 -1.11 34.79
CA CYS A 876 61.99 0.10 34.52
C CYS A 876 62.41 0.71 35.87
N GLU A 877 63.71 0.89 36.12
CA GLU A 877 64.16 1.73 37.23
C GLU A 877 63.63 3.16 37.01
N GLN A 878 62.78 3.62 37.94
CA GLN A 878 62.17 4.94 37.91
C GLN A 878 63.21 6.03 38.21
N ALA A 879 63.45 6.91 37.23
CA ALA A 879 63.52 8.33 37.52
C ALA A 879 62.40 9.02 36.72
N CYS A 880 61.44 9.60 37.45
CA CYS A 880 60.29 10.39 37.00
C CYS A 880 58.97 9.63 36.71
N TYR A 881 58.21 9.41 37.78
CA TYR A 881 56.78 9.10 37.76
C TYR A 881 56.03 10.16 38.57
N VAL A 882 55.65 11.31 37.98
CA VAL A 882 54.50 12.11 38.48
C VAL A 882 53.84 12.88 37.32
N ARG A 883 52.58 12.50 37.03
CA ARG A 883 51.49 13.22 36.33
C ARG A 883 51.61 13.52 34.81
N SER A 884 50.48 13.24 34.15
CA SER A 884 50.02 13.69 32.83
C SER A 884 50.79 13.22 31.59
N CYS A 885 50.21 12.26 30.88
CA CYS A 885 50.49 12.01 29.47
C CYS A 885 50.01 13.18 28.61
N SER A 886 50.93 13.97 28.06
CA SER A 886 50.73 14.71 26.82
C SER A 886 52.06 15.04 26.14
N THR A 887 52.27 14.43 24.97
CA THR A 887 53.19 14.80 23.86
C THR A 887 54.72 14.69 24.03
N PRO A 888 55.47 14.43 22.93
CA PRO A 888 56.87 14.00 22.97
C PRO A 888 57.85 15.17 22.80
N ALA A 889 58.98 15.11 23.48
CA ALA A 889 60.15 15.90 23.15
C ALA A 889 61.43 15.07 23.37
N CYS A 890 61.96 14.52 22.29
CA CYS A 890 63.38 14.17 22.20
C CYS A 890 63.93 14.95 20.99
N HIS A 891 64.44 16.15 21.24
CA HIS A 891 65.38 16.79 20.31
C HIS A 891 66.79 16.50 20.80
N GLY A 892 67.55 15.81 19.94
CA GLY A 892 68.96 15.57 20.15
C GLY A 892 69.78 16.84 19.94
N THR A 893 70.85 16.95 20.71
CA THR A 893 71.98 17.83 20.42
C THR A 893 73.05 17.02 19.70
N LYS A 894 73.42 17.46 18.49
CA LYS A 894 74.76 17.29 17.94
C LYS A 894 75.16 18.63 17.32
N THR A 895 76.15 19.26 17.97
CA THR A 895 76.91 20.49 17.63
C THR A 895 76.15 21.61 16.94
#